data_AF-A0AAV8CQ54-F1
#
_entry.id   AF-A0AAV8CQ54-F1
#
_cell.length_a   1.000
_cell.length_b   1.000
_cell.length_c   1.000
_cell.angle_alpha   90.00
_cell.angle_beta   90.00
_cell.angle_gamma   90.00
#
_symmetry.space_group_name_H-M   'P 1'
#
loop_
_entity.id
_entity.type
_entity.pdbx_description
1 polymer ?
#
loop_
_entity_poly.entity_id
_entity_poly.type
_entity_poly.pdbx_seq_one_letter_code
_entity_poly.pdbx_strand_id
1 'polypeptide(L)'
;MGAQKWHFLILTSLLLSFPSTSPSSIGSPVHHEWRREAIEVEGGPASVVWVVQLSDLHFSVFHPDRASDFRRYVGPALSIIKPSLVLITGDLTDGKSKDLLTMKQEEREWIEYENATREVIMTSGLDERIFYDLRGNHDSFGVPVQGGTNDFYEKYSINARLRRSGNVQSVTLKTRDGKHLFVGIDSTLATAGLRGPTNLFGHPTDQLLETIDKALSEWDNSNQFVTSQVTKVVFGHFPLSFTALTETQRNLKEVFLKHSISAYLCGHLHARFGRNLKRHHLKSQNEYFQYNMHESTREVYINETEGCQKKKKEIKEFWEWEMGDWRKRRSFRILAIDSGDVSFVDVDFKYGSRDIIIVPTFPLDSRIMQHISSTNDFNCQNKETRKYETIRALVFSKHQVASVAVKVYDYRSGTLNLVLDSEMKKMEAKENKRGELYFVPWNWRAFVDTSPDRYWIKIEATDMTGDTVSSPLKPFSINGLSSTMSWSWTEFMVMGCQWAVIYWPALWFIFAIAFLFLLVQKIALAVWKNHNIRGKNFREYLISSLVCLFTELPRISTIWTILFGYLVYLLLLPWLFGYAITEEGNLMYMTYRGWSDATLNGVSEGTGVGFPDVMVIALPHLVWVVLPAILVMASLAAERSVYRIVFLSLTGKKEDDNGRERNSGGIKGHLWSGRWIRKFLLVASIAIVWKHWKQCRALVKAYEINPFIHAPVYCFFIPALLAFCIYKTPSI
;
A
#
# COMPACT_ATOMS: atom_id res chain seq x y z
N MET A 1 36.02 -18.91 -9.80
CA MET A 1 36.03 -20.32 -10.27
C MET A 1 34.86 -21.03 -9.58
N GLY A 2 34.15 -21.99 -10.19
CA GLY A 2 34.64 -23.33 -10.56
C GLY A 2 34.24 -24.30 -9.43
N ALA A 3 33.03 -24.85 -9.32
CA ALA A 3 32.24 -25.71 -10.24
C ALA A 3 32.48 -27.22 -10.02
N GLN A 4 31.62 -27.86 -9.22
CA GLN A 4 31.23 -29.29 -9.22
C GLN A 4 30.10 -29.45 -8.15
N LYS A 5 28.88 -29.98 -8.33
CA LYS A 5 28.11 -30.68 -9.40
C LYS A 5 28.03 -32.22 -9.21
N TRP A 6 26.79 -32.74 -9.13
CA TRP A 6 26.38 -34.18 -9.05
C TRP A 6 26.57 -34.84 -7.66
N HIS A 7 25.84 -35.88 -7.19
CA HIS A 7 24.66 -36.71 -7.58
C HIS A 7 23.86 -37.05 -6.27
N PHE A 8 22.75 -37.81 -6.13
CA PHE A 8 21.82 -38.65 -6.94
C PHE A 8 20.39 -38.51 -6.30
N LEU A 9 19.24 -38.78 -6.92
CA LEU A 9 18.45 -40.05 -7.04
C LEU A 9 18.25 -40.86 -5.72
N ILE A 10 17.07 -41.42 -5.38
CA ILE A 10 15.82 -41.63 -6.15
C ILE A 10 14.55 -41.69 -5.24
N LEU A 11 13.34 -41.66 -5.82
CA LEU A 11 12.01 -41.82 -5.15
C LEU A 11 11.79 -43.32 -4.72
N THR A 12 10.71 -43.82 -4.11
CA THR A 12 9.25 -43.56 -4.25
C THR A 12 8.46 -44.38 -3.20
N SER A 13 7.14 -44.14 -3.13
CA SER A 13 6.05 -45.10 -2.78
C SER A 13 5.84 -45.56 -1.33
N LEU A 14 4.61 -45.82 -0.87
CA LEU A 14 3.30 -45.15 -1.09
C LEU A 14 2.26 -45.80 -0.15
N LEU A 15 1.32 -44.99 0.39
CA LEU A 15 -0.07 -45.34 0.78
C LEU A 15 -0.39 -46.29 1.97
N LEU A 16 -1.59 -46.01 2.53
CA LEU A 16 -2.43 -46.82 3.45
C LEU A 16 -1.92 -46.96 4.92
N SER A 17 -2.73 -46.81 5.97
CA SER A 17 -4.20 -46.67 6.12
C SER A 17 -4.61 -45.71 7.25
N PHE A 18 -5.85 -45.20 7.23
CA PHE A 18 -6.50 -44.60 8.42
C PHE A 18 -6.82 -45.69 9.48
N PRO A 19 -6.96 -45.29 10.76
CA PRO A 19 -8.32 -45.09 11.27
C PRO A 19 -8.52 -43.74 11.99
N SER A 20 -9.78 -43.33 12.11
CA SER A 20 -10.20 -42.07 12.73
C SER A 20 -10.52 -42.21 14.24
N THR A 21 -10.11 -41.23 15.04
CA THR A 21 -10.65 -40.98 16.39
C THR A 21 -11.04 -39.50 16.52
N SER A 22 -12.14 -39.22 17.20
CA SER A 22 -12.75 -37.89 17.29
C SER A 22 -12.01 -36.93 18.24
N PRO A 23 -11.79 -35.66 17.87
CA PRO A 23 -11.36 -34.63 18.81
C PRO A 23 -12.42 -34.37 19.89
N SER A 24 -11.98 -34.16 21.13
CA SER A 24 -12.83 -33.66 22.22
C SER A 24 -13.18 -32.18 22.01
N SER A 25 -14.25 -31.72 22.67
CA SER A 25 -14.82 -30.38 22.55
C SER A 25 -13.80 -29.25 22.76
N ILE A 26 -13.68 -28.37 21.78
CA ILE A 26 -13.06 -27.05 21.95
C ILE A 26 -13.97 -26.20 22.84
N GLY A 27 -13.39 -25.51 23.83
CA GLY A 27 -14.12 -24.64 24.75
C GLY A 27 -14.65 -23.37 24.07
N SER A 28 -15.79 -22.86 24.53
CA SER A 28 -16.41 -21.63 24.01
C SER A 28 -15.47 -20.42 24.13
N PRO A 29 -15.45 -19.49 23.16
CA PRO A 29 -14.70 -18.25 23.28
C PRO A 29 -15.16 -17.43 24.48
N VAL A 30 -14.21 -16.94 25.29
CA VAL A 30 -14.52 -16.01 26.37
C VAL A 30 -14.89 -14.66 25.76
N HIS A 31 -16.10 -14.16 26.03
CA HIS A 31 -16.50 -12.80 25.67
C HIS A 31 -15.70 -11.78 26.49
N HIS A 32 -14.55 -11.34 25.95
CA HIS A 32 -13.82 -10.20 26.49
C HIS A 32 -14.64 -8.92 26.31
N GLU A 33 -15.04 -8.31 27.42
CA GLU A 33 -15.76 -7.04 27.44
C GLU A 33 -14.79 -5.89 27.13
N TRP A 34 -15.11 -5.07 26.12
CA TRP A 34 -14.19 -4.07 25.61
C TRP A 34 -14.06 -2.89 26.59
N ARG A 35 -12.82 -2.55 26.95
CA ARG A 35 -12.54 -1.35 27.76
C ARG A 35 -12.65 -0.10 26.91
N ARG A 36 -13.78 0.61 27.06
CA ARG A 36 -14.02 1.92 26.45
C ARG A 36 -13.35 2.97 27.32
N GLU A 37 -12.33 3.63 26.78
CA GLU A 37 -11.53 4.60 27.53
C GLU A 37 -11.98 6.03 27.21
N ALA A 38 -12.14 6.88 28.22
CA ALA A 38 -12.55 8.26 28.07
C ALA A 38 -11.64 9.18 28.87
N ILE A 39 -11.06 10.17 28.21
CA ILE A 39 -10.03 11.05 28.76
C ILE A 39 -10.55 12.49 28.70
N GLU A 40 -10.66 13.14 29.85
CA GLU A 40 -10.94 14.58 29.93
C GLU A 40 -9.66 15.36 29.55
N VAL A 41 -9.72 16.20 28.52
CA VAL A 41 -8.54 16.94 28.03
C VAL A 41 -8.37 18.24 28.82
N GLU A 42 -7.65 18.17 29.95
CA GLU A 42 -7.36 19.34 30.79
C GLU A 42 -6.28 20.26 30.22
N GLY A 43 -6.41 21.56 30.55
CA GLY A 43 -5.35 22.55 30.42
C GLY A 43 -4.95 22.98 29.01
N GLY A 44 -5.76 22.64 28.00
CA GLY A 44 -5.59 23.08 26.61
C GLY A 44 -6.50 24.28 26.23
N PRO A 45 -6.09 25.08 25.22
CA PRO A 45 -6.87 26.19 24.69
C PRO A 45 -8.22 25.75 24.09
N ALA A 46 -9.26 26.59 24.27
CA ALA A 46 -10.67 26.37 23.92
C ALA A 46 -10.92 25.45 22.71
N SER A 47 -11.68 24.37 22.94
CA SER A 47 -12.04 23.29 22.01
C SER A 47 -10.90 22.47 21.38
N VAL A 48 -9.64 22.94 21.36
CA VAL A 48 -8.61 22.36 20.48
C VAL A 48 -7.99 21.09 21.06
N VAL A 49 -8.02 20.01 20.28
CA VAL A 49 -7.36 18.73 20.59
C VAL A 49 -6.28 18.45 19.55
N TRP A 50 -5.08 18.08 19.98
CA TRP A 50 -4.00 17.67 19.08
C TRP A 50 -3.41 16.31 19.46
N VAL A 51 -3.04 15.55 18.44
CA VAL A 51 -2.63 14.14 18.50
C VAL A 51 -1.37 13.95 17.67
N VAL A 52 -0.41 13.18 18.16
CA VAL A 52 0.77 12.80 17.37
C VAL A 52 0.55 11.41 16.77
N GLN A 53 0.76 11.27 15.45
CA GLN A 53 0.84 9.97 14.77
C GLN A 53 2.30 9.69 14.41
N LEU A 54 2.75 8.48 14.74
CA LEU A 54 3.99 7.85 14.31
C LEU A 54 3.64 6.61 13.48
N SER A 55 4.50 6.20 12.54
CA SER A 55 4.29 4.98 11.75
C SER A 55 5.61 4.48 11.17
N ASP A 56 5.65 3.19 10.86
CA ASP A 56 6.69 2.57 10.04
C ASP A 56 8.07 2.80 10.69
N LEU A 57 8.16 2.45 11.97
CA LEU A 57 9.34 2.58 12.82
C LEU A 57 10.45 1.64 12.35
N HIS A 58 10.07 0.39 12.11
CA HIS A 58 10.92 -0.73 11.78
C HIS A 58 12.22 -0.76 12.58
N PHE A 59 12.16 -0.79 13.92
CA PHE A 59 13.39 -0.96 14.68
C PHE A 59 14.05 -2.29 14.31
N SER A 60 15.37 -2.28 14.15
CA SER A 60 16.08 -3.46 13.65
C SER A 60 17.47 -3.63 14.21
N VAL A 61 17.84 -4.88 14.47
CA VAL A 61 19.21 -5.30 14.80
C VAL A 61 20.22 -4.98 13.69
N PHE A 62 19.76 -4.76 12.45
CA PHE A 62 20.59 -4.34 11.32
C PHE A 62 20.59 -2.82 11.10
N HIS A 63 19.70 -2.08 11.78
CA HIS A 63 19.52 -0.63 11.66
C HIS A 63 19.18 0.03 13.02
N PRO A 64 20.11 -0.02 14.01
CA PRO A 64 19.90 0.56 15.34
C PRO A 64 19.77 2.09 15.33
N ASP A 65 20.16 2.74 14.22
CA ASP A 65 19.93 4.17 13.97
C ASP A 65 18.46 4.56 14.16
N ARG A 66 17.52 3.70 13.75
CA ARG A 66 16.08 3.99 13.78
C ARG A 66 15.54 4.16 15.20
N ALA A 67 15.97 3.32 16.13
CA ALA A 67 15.59 3.37 17.54
C ALA A 67 16.40 4.42 18.31
N SER A 68 17.69 4.59 17.97
CA SER A 68 18.53 5.63 18.57
C SER A 68 18.04 7.04 18.27
N ASP A 69 17.63 7.31 17.02
CA ASP A 69 17.01 8.58 16.64
C ASP A 69 15.62 8.76 17.26
N PHE A 70 14.86 7.67 17.47
CA PHE A 70 13.53 7.72 18.09
C PHE A 70 13.61 8.21 19.53
N ARG A 71 14.48 7.59 20.34
CA ARG A 71 14.83 8.07 21.69
C ARG A 71 15.26 9.55 21.67
N ARG A 72 16.21 9.88 20.78
CA ARG A 72 16.84 11.21 20.72
C ARG A 72 15.88 12.35 20.37
N TYR A 73 14.91 12.12 19.47
CA TYR A 73 14.07 13.21 18.94
C TYR A 73 12.62 13.16 19.43
N VAL A 74 12.02 11.97 19.57
CA VAL A 74 10.57 11.87 19.86
C VAL A 74 10.25 12.25 21.30
N GLY A 75 11.00 11.75 22.28
CA GLY A 75 10.81 12.10 23.70
C GLY A 75 10.85 13.61 23.96
N PRO A 76 11.94 14.32 23.57
CA PRO A 76 12.02 15.76 23.70
C PRO A 76 10.94 16.51 22.91
N ALA A 77 10.63 16.12 21.67
CA ALA A 77 9.57 16.78 20.90
C ALA A 77 8.18 16.62 21.55
N LEU A 78 7.88 15.43 22.09
CA LEU A 78 6.64 15.17 22.83
C LEU A 78 6.57 15.98 24.14
N SER A 79 7.69 16.23 24.82
CA SER A 79 7.72 17.11 26.02
C SER A 79 7.36 18.57 25.72
N ILE A 80 7.61 19.04 24.49
CA ILE A 80 7.28 20.39 24.01
C ILE A 80 5.83 20.44 23.49
N ILE A 81 5.44 19.48 22.64
CA ILE A 81 4.11 19.41 22.02
C ILE A 81 3.02 19.08 23.05
N LYS A 82 3.30 18.14 23.97
CA LYS A 82 2.36 17.59 24.96
C LYS A 82 0.99 17.24 24.35
N PRO A 83 0.89 16.25 23.45
CA PRO A 83 -0.36 15.91 22.77
C PRO A 83 -1.40 15.25 23.70
N SER A 84 -2.66 15.17 23.25
CA SER A 84 -3.74 14.45 23.95
C SER A 84 -3.71 12.94 23.74
N LEU A 85 -3.03 12.50 22.68
CA LEU A 85 -2.92 11.11 22.28
C LEU A 85 -1.65 10.95 21.43
N VAL A 86 -1.01 9.79 21.53
CA VAL A 86 0.11 9.37 20.68
C VAL A 86 -0.27 8.03 20.04
N LEU A 87 -0.36 8.02 18.72
CA LEU A 87 -0.72 6.87 17.90
C LEU A 87 0.51 6.33 17.20
N ILE A 88 0.71 5.01 17.20
CA ILE A 88 1.78 4.33 16.47
C ILE A 88 1.16 3.31 15.50
N THR A 89 0.99 3.71 14.24
CA THR A 89 0.19 2.98 13.23
C THR A 89 0.92 1.82 12.53
N GLY A 90 1.60 0.99 13.33
CA GLY A 90 2.18 -0.29 12.89
C GLY A 90 3.53 -0.22 12.20
N ASP A 91 4.04 -1.40 11.88
CA ASP A 91 5.42 -1.70 11.47
C ASP A 91 6.42 -1.18 12.51
N LEU A 92 6.24 -1.68 13.73
CA LEU A 92 7.04 -1.36 14.91
C LEU A 92 8.47 -1.95 14.76
N THR A 93 8.57 -3.16 14.21
CA THR A 93 9.80 -3.92 13.95
C THR A 93 10.10 -4.10 12.45
N ASP A 94 11.33 -4.47 12.05
CA ASP A 94 11.62 -4.76 10.62
C ASP A 94 11.39 -6.24 10.28
N GLY A 95 11.50 -7.17 11.23
CA GLY A 95 11.16 -8.58 11.04
C GLY A 95 11.86 -9.24 9.85
N LYS A 96 13.05 -8.73 9.49
CA LYS A 96 13.71 -8.97 8.20
C LYS A 96 15.18 -9.28 8.36
N SER A 97 15.56 -10.42 7.81
CA SER A 97 16.96 -10.84 7.67
C SER A 97 17.80 -9.82 6.90
N LYS A 98 19.12 -9.82 7.14
CA LYS A 98 20.08 -8.86 6.55
C LYS A 98 20.12 -8.83 5.02
N ASP A 99 19.72 -9.90 4.32
CA ASP A 99 19.62 -9.91 2.85
C ASP A 99 18.22 -9.58 2.31
N LEU A 100 17.27 -9.28 3.21
CA LEU A 100 15.86 -8.92 2.97
C LEU A 100 15.02 -10.02 2.30
N LEU A 101 15.49 -11.27 2.29
CA LEU A 101 14.79 -12.39 1.62
C LEU A 101 14.03 -13.31 2.57
N THR A 102 14.50 -13.47 3.81
CA THR A 102 13.76 -14.18 4.87
C THR A 102 13.08 -13.17 5.79
N MET A 103 11.79 -13.37 6.09
CA MET A 103 10.96 -12.47 6.90
C MET A 103 10.28 -13.27 8.01
N LYS A 104 10.62 -12.98 9.28
CA LYS A 104 10.06 -13.60 10.49
C LYS A 104 10.38 -12.74 11.72
N GLN A 105 9.65 -12.94 12.80
CA GLN A 105 9.89 -12.25 14.08
C GLN A 105 11.33 -12.41 14.59
N GLU A 106 11.86 -11.34 15.20
CA GLU A 106 13.15 -11.28 15.89
C GLU A 106 12.92 -10.59 17.25
N GLU A 107 13.03 -11.35 18.34
CA GLU A 107 12.67 -10.87 19.69
C GLU A 107 13.53 -9.67 20.14
N ARG A 108 14.77 -9.56 19.62
CA ARG A 108 15.65 -8.42 19.90
C ARG A 108 15.13 -7.10 19.34
N GLU A 109 14.39 -7.12 18.24
CA GLU A 109 13.76 -5.91 17.68
C GLU A 109 12.59 -5.44 18.55
N TRP A 110 11.87 -6.38 19.18
CA TRP A 110 10.79 -6.11 20.13
C TRP A 110 11.29 -5.62 21.49
N ILE A 111 12.38 -6.18 22.02
CA ILE A 111 13.03 -5.69 23.24
C ILE A 111 13.56 -4.26 23.01
N GLU A 112 14.13 -3.97 21.84
CA GLU A 112 14.56 -2.62 21.47
C GLU A 112 13.36 -1.65 21.37
N TYR A 113 12.21 -2.10 20.87
CA TYR A 113 10.96 -1.32 20.83
C TYR A 113 10.37 -1.04 22.22
N GLU A 114 10.33 -2.04 23.12
CA GLU A 114 9.89 -1.82 24.50
C GLU A 114 10.80 -0.79 25.20
N ASN A 115 12.12 -0.96 25.10
CA ASN A 115 13.08 -0.04 25.73
C ASN A 115 12.96 1.38 25.15
N ALA A 116 12.91 1.53 23.82
CA ALA A 116 12.80 2.83 23.17
C ALA A 116 11.47 3.53 23.48
N THR A 117 10.35 2.81 23.55
CA THR A 117 9.05 3.41 23.91
C THR A 117 9.00 3.81 25.39
N ARG A 118 9.48 2.96 26.31
CA ARG A 118 9.61 3.31 27.74
C ARG A 118 10.45 4.57 27.95
N GLU A 119 11.58 4.70 27.26
CA GLU A 119 12.45 5.88 27.36
C GLU A 119 11.78 7.14 26.79
N VAL A 120 11.07 7.04 25.65
CA VAL A 120 10.32 8.17 25.06
C VAL A 120 9.15 8.60 25.95
N ILE A 121 8.41 7.67 26.56
CA ILE A 121 7.37 7.98 27.55
C ILE A 121 7.99 8.73 28.73
N MET A 122 9.03 8.17 29.35
CA MET A 122 9.73 8.77 30.50
C MET A 122 10.28 10.18 30.19
N THR A 123 10.97 10.35 29.06
CA THR A 123 11.59 11.64 28.67
C THR A 123 10.60 12.68 28.16
N SER A 124 9.43 12.25 27.66
CA SER A 124 8.34 13.17 27.31
C SER A 124 7.56 13.70 28.53
N GLY A 125 7.58 12.98 29.65
CA GLY A 125 6.81 13.32 30.85
C GLY A 125 5.29 13.11 30.69
N LEU A 126 4.87 12.25 29.77
CA LEU A 126 3.47 11.96 29.46
C LEU A 126 3.03 10.64 30.12
N ASP A 127 1.73 10.51 30.40
CA ASP A 127 1.13 9.27 30.89
C ASP A 127 1.17 8.19 29.78
N GLU A 128 1.69 7.00 30.08
CA GLU A 128 1.72 5.85 29.15
C GLU A 128 0.32 5.54 28.58
N ARG A 129 -0.75 5.84 29.33
CA ARG A 129 -2.14 5.64 28.87
C ARG A 129 -2.51 6.44 27.62
N ILE A 130 -1.89 7.58 27.33
CA ILE A 130 -2.22 8.32 26.09
C ILE A 130 -1.54 7.73 24.84
N PHE A 131 -0.70 6.70 24.98
CA PHE A 131 -0.04 6.02 23.88
C PHE A 131 -0.84 4.78 23.47
N TYR A 132 -1.05 4.60 22.16
CA TYR A 132 -1.69 3.44 21.54
C TYR A 132 -0.89 3.02 20.31
N ASP A 133 -0.40 1.79 20.30
CA ASP A 133 0.18 1.13 19.12
C ASP A 133 -0.81 0.15 18.45
N LEU A 134 -0.43 -0.43 17.32
CA LEU A 134 -1.12 -1.55 16.65
C LEU A 134 -0.12 -2.30 15.77
N ARG A 135 -0.46 -3.51 15.31
CA ARG A 135 0.41 -4.29 14.41
C ARG A 135 0.40 -3.71 12.99
N GLY A 136 1.58 -3.67 12.36
CA GLY A 136 1.71 -3.67 10.91
C GLY A 136 1.97 -5.08 10.35
N ASN A 137 2.18 -5.21 9.04
CA ASN A 137 2.44 -6.53 8.45
C ASN A 137 3.81 -7.10 8.83
N HIS A 138 4.78 -6.26 9.20
CA HIS A 138 6.06 -6.72 9.73
C HIS A 138 5.93 -7.38 11.10
N ASP A 139 5.07 -6.80 11.95
CA ASP A 139 4.87 -7.22 13.34
C ASP A 139 4.17 -8.59 13.44
N SER A 140 3.58 -9.07 12.34
CA SER A 140 2.96 -10.39 12.22
C SER A 140 3.77 -11.40 11.36
N PHE A 141 4.92 -11.07 10.78
CA PHE A 141 5.66 -12.01 9.92
C PHE A 141 5.99 -13.34 10.64
N GLY A 142 5.37 -14.43 10.18
CA GLY A 142 5.64 -15.78 10.67
C GLY A 142 5.13 -16.08 12.08
N VAL A 143 4.04 -15.43 12.51
CA VAL A 143 3.37 -15.70 13.80
C VAL A 143 2.33 -16.81 13.61
N PRO A 144 2.46 -18.00 14.24
CA PRO A 144 1.56 -19.13 13.98
C PRO A 144 0.11 -18.93 14.44
N VAL A 145 -0.08 -18.26 15.57
CA VAL A 145 -1.37 -18.03 16.24
C VAL A 145 -1.27 -16.70 16.96
N GLN A 146 -2.26 -15.82 16.81
CA GLN A 146 -2.34 -14.55 17.52
C GLN A 146 -2.47 -14.80 19.04
N GLY A 147 -1.69 -14.10 19.85
CA GLY A 147 -1.54 -14.37 21.30
C GLY A 147 -0.74 -15.64 21.66
N GLY A 148 -0.15 -16.33 20.68
CA GLY A 148 0.78 -17.44 20.91
C GLY A 148 2.15 -16.99 21.40
N THR A 149 3.04 -17.94 21.74
CA THR A 149 4.39 -17.65 22.28
C THR A 149 5.28 -16.80 21.36
N ASN A 150 5.00 -16.82 20.07
CA ASN A 150 5.75 -16.09 19.03
C ASN A 150 5.07 -14.77 18.63
N ASP A 151 3.92 -14.44 19.22
CA ASP A 151 3.25 -13.15 19.04
C ASP A 151 3.85 -12.12 20.01
N PHE A 152 4.98 -11.55 19.59
CA PHE A 152 5.72 -10.60 20.40
C PHE A 152 5.00 -9.24 20.58
N TYR A 153 3.97 -8.93 19.78
CA TYR A 153 3.12 -7.76 20.02
C TYR A 153 2.34 -7.91 21.35
N GLU A 154 1.71 -9.06 21.62
CA GLU A 154 1.00 -9.30 22.90
C GLU A 154 1.95 -9.42 24.11
N LYS A 155 3.28 -9.36 23.90
CA LYS A 155 4.31 -9.43 24.94
C LYS A 155 4.99 -8.08 25.21
N TYR A 156 5.28 -7.29 24.17
CA TYR A 156 6.14 -6.11 24.24
C TYR A 156 5.47 -4.78 23.87
N SER A 157 4.30 -4.81 23.21
CA SER A 157 3.58 -3.58 22.80
C SER A 157 3.13 -2.71 23.97
N ILE A 158 2.93 -1.41 23.72
CA ILE A 158 2.40 -0.48 24.72
C ILE A 158 1.01 -0.93 25.17
N ASN A 159 0.16 -1.32 24.20
CA ASN A 159 -1.15 -1.88 24.48
C ASN A 159 -1.08 -3.16 25.33
N ALA A 160 -0.17 -4.09 25.05
CA ALA A 160 0.00 -5.30 25.87
C ALA A 160 0.39 -4.96 27.33
N ARG A 161 1.34 -4.04 27.53
CA ARG A 161 1.72 -3.57 28.88
C ARG A 161 0.54 -2.95 29.64
N LEU A 162 -0.30 -2.20 28.94
CA LEU A 162 -1.53 -1.59 29.46
C LEU A 162 -2.73 -2.55 29.53
N ARG A 163 -2.59 -3.81 29.10
CA ARG A 163 -3.64 -4.84 29.00
C ARG A 163 -4.83 -4.43 28.11
N ARG A 164 -4.53 -3.73 27.01
CA ARG A 164 -5.43 -3.45 25.89
C ARG A 164 -5.24 -4.54 24.84
N SER A 165 -6.18 -5.48 24.81
CA SER A 165 -6.13 -6.68 23.95
C SER A 165 -7.22 -6.67 22.87
N GLY A 166 -6.94 -7.28 21.73
CA GLY A 166 -7.92 -7.48 20.64
C GLY A 166 -7.93 -6.37 19.59
N ASN A 167 -8.54 -6.69 18.45
CA ASN A 167 -8.26 -6.03 17.17
C ASN A 167 -8.92 -4.65 16.96
N VAL A 168 -9.71 -4.17 17.93
CA VAL A 168 -10.23 -2.79 17.94
C VAL A 168 -10.06 -2.19 19.32
N GLN A 169 -9.46 -1.00 19.37
CA GLN A 169 -9.33 -0.19 20.58
C GLN A 169 -10.03 1.16 20.35
N SER A 170 -10.81 1.65 21.32
CA SER A 170 -11.45 2.97 21.21
C SER A 170 -11.13 3.87 22.40
N VAL A 171 -10.92 5.15 22.11
CA VAL A 171 -10.70 6.19 23.11
C VAL A 171 -11.45 7.46 22.73
N THR A 172 -12.24 7.99 23.66
CA THR A 172 -12.95 9.26 23.50
C THR A 172 -12.21 10.36 24.26
N LEU A 173 -11.63 11.30 23.53
CA LEU A 173 -11.14 12.55 24.09
C LEU A 173 -12.31 13.51 24.27
N LYS A 174 -12.52 14.02 25.48
CA LYS A 174 -13.58 14.98 25.80
C LYS A 174 -12.99 16.37 26.03
N THR A 175 -13.69 17.39 25.54
CA THR A 175 -13.41 18.80 25.85
C THR A 175 -14.65 19.46 26.45
N ARG A 176 -14.55 20.74 26.83
CA ARG A 176 -15.71 21.53 27.29
C ARG A 176 -16.78 21.70 26.21
N ASP A 177 -16.40 21.57 24.93
CA ASP A 177 -17.22 21.96 23.77
C ASP A 177 -17.60 20.76 22.86
N GLY A 178 -17.02 19.57 23.07
CA GLY A 178 -17.23 18.43 22.18
C GLY A 178 -16.58 17.11 22.62
N LYS A 179 -16.72 16.10 21.75
CA LYS A 179 -16.13 14.76 21.91
C LYS A 179 -15.40 14.37 20.63
N HIS A 180 -14.26 13.72 20.77
CA HIS A 180 -13.45 13.28 19.64
C HIS A 180 -13.13 11.79 19.86
N LEU A 181 -13.80 10.94 19.07
CA LEU A 181 -13.69 9.49 19.14
C LEU A 181 -12.57 9.02 18.21
N PHE A 182 -11.58 8.33 18.77
CA PHE A 182 -10.52 7.66 18.04
C PHE A 182 -10.73 6.14 18.10
N VAL A 183 -10.69 5.48 16.95
CA VAL A 183 -10.83 4.01 16.85
C VAL A 183 -9.60 3.43 16.14
N GLY A 184 -8.81 2.65 16.86
CA GLY A 184 -7.65 1.93 16.33
C GLY A 184 -8.06 0.55 15.83
N ILE A 185 -7.55 0.16 14.65
CA ILE A 185 -7.88 -1.12 14.01
C ILE A 185 -6.62 -1.95 13.68
N ASP A 186 -6.54 -3.14 14.26
CA ASP A 186 -5.64 -4.19 13.81
C ASP A 186 -6.39 -5.02 12.76
N SER A 187 -5.95 -4.89 11.50
CA SER A 187 -6.45 -5.68 10.38
C SER A 187 -5.38 -6.63 9.83
N THR A 188 -4.39 -7.01 10.64
CA THR A 188 -3.51 -8.14 10.28
C THR A 188 -4.27 -9.46 10.27
N LEU A 189 -3.71 -10.47 9.60
CA LEU A 189 -4.37 -11.75 9.34
C LEU A 189 -4.57 -12.56 10.64
N ALA A 190 -5.81 -12.57 11.14
CA ALA A 190 -6.16 -13.10 12.46
C ALA A 190 -5.96 -14.62 12.64
N THR A 191 -5.88 -15.40 11.56
CA THR A 191 -5.69 -16.86 11.64
C THR A 191 -4.23 -17.24 11.85
N ALA A 192 -3.31 -16.67 11.07
CA ALA A 192 -1.88 -16.79 11.21
C ALA A 192 -1.16 -15.68 10.42
N GLY A 193 -0.08 -15.14 10.96
CA GLY A 193 0.72 -14.13 10.30
C GLY A 193 1.67 -14.74 9.26
N LEU A 194 1.39 -14.52 7.97
CA LEU A 194 2.21 -15.06 6.88
C LEU A 194 3.61 -14.42 6.81
N ARG A 195 4.57 -15.17 6.28
CA ARG A 195 5.87 -14.62 5.87
C ARG A 195 5.71 -13.81 4.59
N GLY A 196 6.36 -12.66 4.53
CA GLY A 196 6.48 -11.92 3.28
C GLY A 196 7.29 -12.69 2.23
N PRO A 197 7.07 -12.45 0.92
CA PRO A 197 6.33 -11.30 0.37
C PRO A 197 4.80 -11.38 0.42
N THR A 198 4.18 -12.54 0.68
CA THR A 198 2.71 -12.69 0.75
C THR A 198 2.11 -12.32 2.12
N ASN A 199 2.51 -11.19 2.67
CA ASN A 199 1.91 -10.58 3.85
C ASN A 199 2.04 -9.06 3.68
N LEU A 200 1.12 -8.50 2.91
CA LEU A 200 1.13 -7.14 2.36
C LEU A 200 -0.23 -6.46 2.55
N PHE A 201 -1.33 -7.22 2.58
CA PHE A 201 -2.68 -6.70 2.73
C PHE A 201 -3.15 -6.78 4.18
N GLY A 202 -4.02 -5.84 4.56
CA GLY A 202 -4.89 -6.01 5.72
C GLY A 202 -6.03 -6.97 5.38
N HIS A 203 -6.30 -7.95 6.23
CA HIS A 203 -7.36 -8.95 6.07
C HIS A 203 -8.46 -8.75 7.12
N PRO A 204 -9.37 -7.77 6.94
CA PRO A 204 -10.51 -7.61 7.83
C PRO A 204 -11.44 -8.82 7.73
N THR A 205 -11.99 -9.24 8.86
CA THR A 205 -13.10 -10.21 8.92
C THR A 205 -14.43 -9.47 9.00
N ASP A 206 -15.55 -10.14 8.71
CA ASP A 206 -16.88 -9.55 8.89
C ASP A 206 -17.14 -9.18 10.37
N GLN A 207 -16.67 -10.00 11.30
CA GLN A 207 -16.67 -9.70 12.74
C GLN A 207 -15.86 -8.44 13.06
N LEU A 208 -14.72 -8.19 12.40
CA LEU A 208 -13.95 -6.95 12.59
C LEU A 208 -14.75 -5.73 12.08
N LEU A 209 -15.42 -5.84 10.93
CA LEU A 209 -16.26 -4.75 10.42
C LEU A 209 -17.43 -4.44 11.35
N GLU A 210 -18.12 -5.45 11.88
CA GLU A 210 -19.17 -5.27 12.91
C GLU A 210 -18.62 -4.67 14.21
N THR A 211 -17.40 -5.05 14.58
CA THR A 211 -16.72 -4.54 15.78
C THR A 211 -16.42 -3.03 15.64
N ILE A 212 -15.90 -2.62 14.48
CA ILE A 212 -15.65 -1.21 14.12
C ILE A 212 -16.97 -0.42 14.03
N ASP A 213 -17.99 -1.00 13.40
CA ASP A 213 -19.31 -0.39 13.25
C ASP A 213 -19.94 -0.04 14.62
N LYS A 214 -19.87 -0.99 15.55
CA LYS A 214 -20.34 -0.83 16.93
C LYS A 214 -19.52 0.19 17.72
N ALA A 215 -18.20 0.24 17.52
CA ALA A 215 -17.34 1.24 18.16
C ALA A 215 -17.65 2.65 17.65
N LEU A 216 -17.80 2.83 16.34
CA LEU A 216 -18.12 4.13 15.74
C LEU A 216 -19.54 4.62 16.08
N SER A 217 -20.48 3.74 16.42
CA SER A 217 -21.82 4.11 16.90
C SER A 217 -21.93 4.46 18.39
N GLU A 218 -20.84 4.43 19.18
CA GLU A 218 -20.88 4.63 20.64
C GLU A 218 -21.62 5.92 21.07
N TRP A 219 -21.50 6.99 20.29
CA TRP A 219 -22.07 8.30 20.60
C TRP A 219 -23.27 8.72 19.75
N ASP A 220 -23.78 7.85 18.86
CA ASP A 220 -24.86 8.21 17.92
C ASP A 220 -26.22 8.43 18.59
N ASN A 221 -26.46 7.78 19.74
CA ASN A 221 -27.76 7.70 20.39
C ASN A 221 -27.90 8.59 21.66
N SER A 222 -27.00 9.54 21.90
CA SER A 222 -27.05 10.36 23.12
C SER A 222 -28.14 11.44 23.05
N ASN A 223 -29.38 11.06 23.36
CA ASN A 223 -30.58 11.91 23.42
C ASN A 223 -30.56 13.02 24.52
N GLN A 224 -29.39 13.39 25.04
CA GLN A 224 -29.24 14.54 25.94
C GLN A 224 -28.99 15.82 25.12
N PHE A 225 -30.06 16.62 25.00
CA PHE A 225 -30.07 18.06 24.75
C PHE A 225 -28.86 18.67 24.01
N VAL A 226 -28.99 18.80 22.69
CA VAL A 226 -28.47 19.90 21.84
C VAL A 226 -26.95 20.17 21.86
N THR A 227 -26.35 20.12 20.66
CA THR A 227 -24.99 20.61 20.34
C THR A 227 -23.84 20.04 21.18
N SER A 228 -23.43 18.81 20.89
CA SER A 228 -22.00 18.46 20.90
C SER A 228 -21.68 17.61 19.66
N GLN A 229 -20.87 18.15 18.75
CA GLN A 229 -20.44 17.45 17.54
C GLN A 229 -19.38 16.40 17.92
N VAL A 230 -19.53 15.18 17.38
CA VAL A 230 -18.57 14.10 17.61
C VAL A 230 -17.64 13.97 16.41
N THR A 231 -16.39 14.42 16.54
CA THR A 231 -15.36 14.15 15.52
C THR A 231 -14.99 12.68 15.60
N LYS A 232 -15.12 11.92 14.52
CA LYS A 232 -14.71 10.50 14.47
C LYS A 232 -13.45 10.36 13.62
N VAL A 233 -12.40 9.76 14.18
CA VAL A 233 -11.12 9.48 13.49
C VAL A 233 -10.81 8.00 13.65
N VAL A 234 -10.46 7.32 12.56
CA VAL A 234 -10.00 5.92 12.59
C VAL A 234 -8.49 5.90 12.33
N PHE A 235 -7.77 4.98 12.95
CA PHE A 235 -6.35 4.76 12.68
C PHE A 235 -6.04 3.27 12.52
N GLY A 236 -5.18 2.92 11.58
CA GLY A 236 -4.81 1.56 11.23
C GLY A 236 -3.47 1.54 10.51
N HIS A 237 -2.94 0.36 10.20
CA HIS A 237 -1.68 0.28 9.45
C HIS A 237 -1.90 0.45 7.93
N PHE A 238 -2.74 -0.41 7.35
CA PHE A 238 -2.91 -0.56 5.90
C PHE A 238 -3.80 0.54 5.27
N PRO A 239 -3.35 1.19 4.19
CA PRO A 239 -4.22 1.95 3.28
C PRO A 239 -5.27 1.04 2.63
N LEU A 240 -6.42 1.61 2.27
CA LEU A 240 -7.60 0.88 1.77
C LEU A 240 -7.39 0.23 0.40
N SER A 241 -6.43 0.73 -0.38
CA SER A 241 -5.90 0.09 -1.60
C SER A 241 -5.16 -1.23 -1.35
N PHE A 242 -4.68 -1.44 -0.13
CA PHE A 242 -4.00 -2.62 0.39
C PHE A 242 -4.81 -3.30 1.51
N THR A 243 -6.13 -3.24 1.43
CA THR A 243 -7.05 -4.01 2.28
C THR A 243 -7.79 -5.04 1.41
N ALA A 244 -7.87 -6.28 1.88
CA ALA A 244 -8.66 -7.35 1.27
C ALA A 244 -10.17 -7.15 1.55
N LEU A 245 -11.01 -7.85 0.78
CA LEU A 245 -12.43 -7.97 1.09
C LEU A 245 -12.66 -9.03 2.18
N THR A 246 -13.74 -8.89 2.95
CA THR A 246 -14.18 -9.93 3.89
C THR A 246 -14.76 -11.15 3.17
N GLU A 247 -15.11 -12.20 3.91
CA GLU A 247 -15.78 -13.38 3.37
C GLU A 247 -17.11 -13.01 2.69
N THR A 248 -17.91 -12.12 3.31
CA THR A 248 -19.15 -11.60 2.68
C THR A 248 -18.92 -10.47 1.66
N GLN A 249 -17.68 -10.30 1.17
CA GLN A 249 -17.25 -9.30 0.17
C GLN A 249 -17.37 -7.83 0.60
N ARG A 250 -17.47 -7.56 1.91
CA ARG A 250 -17.51 -6.21 2.48
C ARG A 250 -16.10 -5.64 2.65
N ASN A 251 -16.02 -4.35 2.96
CA ASN A 251 -14.75 -3.62 3.14
C ASN A 251 -14.83 -2.53 4.22
N LEU A 252 -13.68 -2.04 4.66
CA LEU A 252 -13.57 -0.95 5.64
C LEU A 252 -14.19 0.38 5.14
N LYS A 253 -14.05 0.68 3.84
CA LYS A 253 -14.52 1.95 3.24
C LYS A 253 -16.03 2.15 3.42
N GLU A 254 -16.82 1.08 3.29
CA GLU A 254 -18.27 1.12 3.54
C GLU A 254 -18.62 1.51 4.98
N VAL A 255 -17.91 0.97 5.97
CA VAL A 255 -18.12 1.30 7.39
C VAL A 255 -17.70 2.75 7.65
N PHE A 256 -16.56 3.17 7.11
CA PHE A 256 -16.06 4.55 7.27
C PHE A 256 -17.01 5.58 6.63
N LEU A 257 -17.55 5.29 5.45
CA LEU A 257 -18.60 6.10 4.82
C LEU A 257 -19.93 6.06 5.59
N LYS A 258 -20.35 4.90 6.13
CA LYS A 258 -21.58 4.78 6.92
C LYS A 258 -21.57 5.75 8.10
N HIS A 259 -20.43 5.86 8.80
CA HIS A 259 -20.27 6.70 9.99
C HIS A 259 -19.79 8.13 9.72
N SER A 260 -19.53 8.48 8.45
CA SER A 260 -19.09 9.82 8.03
C SER A 260 -17.89 10.32 8.84
N ILE A 261 -16.86 9.47 8.97
CA ILE A 261 -15.66 9.78 9.74
C ILE A 261 -14.89 10.95 9.12
N SER A 262 -14.20 11.76 9.92
CA SER A 262 -13.43 12.89 9.40
C SER A 262 -12.18 12.39 8.65
N ALA A 263 -11.42 11.48 9.26
CA ALA A 263 -10.21 10.92 8.67
C ALA A 263 -9.94 9.46 9.07
N TYR A 264 -9.29 8.73 8.17
CA TYR A 264 -8.57 7.48 8.39
C TYR A 264 -7.07 7.74 8.29
N LEU A 265 -6.33 7.44 9.35
CA LEU A 265 -4.87 7.61 9.47
C LEU A 265 -4.16 6.27 9.25
N CYS A 266 -3.22 6.23 8.31
CA CYS A 266 -2.51 5.00 7.93
C CYS A 266 -1.01 5.22 7.62
N GLY A 267 -0.28 4.13 7.35
CA GLY A 267 1.16 4.09 7.05
C GLY A 267 1.47 3.12 5.90
N HIS A 268 2.35 2.15 6.16
CA HIS A 268 2.68 0.97 5.33
C HIS A 268 3.44 1.23 4.01
N LEU A 269 3.01 2.23 3.23
CA LEU A 269 3.57 2.50 1.91
C LEU A 269 4.98 3.11 1.98
N HIS A 270 5.28 3.83 3.06
CA HIS A 270 6.41 4.74 3.18
C HIS A 270 6.34 5.90 2.17
N ALA A 271 7.01 7.00 2.50
CA ALA A 271 7.15 8.13 1.60
C ALA A 271 8.22 7.90 0.51
N ARG A 272 8.27 6.66 -0.01
CA ARG A 272 8.98 6.20 -1.22
C ARG A 272 8.10 6.30 -2.45
N PHE A 273 6.81 5.99 -2.35
CA PHE A 273 5.90 6.01 -3.51
C PHE A 273 5.45 7.42 -3.89
N GLY A 274 5.57 8.39 -2.97
CA GLY A 274 5.29 9.79 -3.23
C GLY A 274 5.43 10.72 -2.01
N ARG A 275 4.63 11.78 -2.04
CA ARG A 275 4.33 12.66 -0.88
C ARG A 275 2.81 12.89 -0.75
N ASN A 276 2.11 12.85 -1.87
CA ASN A 276 0.67 13.11 -2.00
C ASN A 276 -0.15 11.82 -1.80
N LEU A 277 0.33 10.92 -0.92
CA LEU A 277 -0.34 9.69 -0.51
C LEU A 277 -1.50 10.02 0.45
N LYS A 278 -2.51 10.68 -0.12
CA LYS A 278 -3.75 11.12 0.51
C LYS A 278 -4.87 10.90 -0.50
N ARG A 279 -6.07 10.55 -0.04
CA ARG A 279 -7.21 10.24 -0.89
C ARG A 279 -8.51 10.70 -0.22
N HIS A 280 -9.31 11.49 -0.93
CA HIS A 280 -10.67 11.76 -0.49
C HIS A 280 -11.59 10.66 -1.00
N HIS A 281 -12.39 10.08 -0.10
CA HIS A 281 -13.33 8.99 -0.39
C HIS A 281 -14.76 9.51 -0.33
N LEU A 282 -15.50 9.27 -1.40
CA LEU A 282 -16.95 9.47 -1.47
C LEU A 282 -17.65 8.14 -1.81
N LYS A 283 -18.98 8.14 -1.81
CA LYS A 283 -19.80 7.03 -2.31
C LYS A 283 -19.75 6.96 -3.85
N SER A 284 -18.61 6.51 -4.35
CA SER A 284 -18.33 6.22 -5.76
C SER A 284 -19.19 5.09 -6.34
N GLN A 285 -19.24 5.01 -7.66
CA GLN A 285 -19.68 3.83 -8.42
C GLN A 285 -18.49 3.00 -8.98
N ASN A 286 -17.24 3.47 -8.86
CA ASN A 286 -16.06 2.78 -9.37
C ASN A 286 -15.28 2.10 -8.24
N GLU A 287 -15.38 0.77 -8.19
CA GLU A 287 -14.74 -0.09 -7.20
C GLU A 287 -13.28 -0.45 -7.56
N TYR A 288 -12.84 -0.19 -8.79
CA TYR A 288 -11.52 -0.60 -9.27
C TYR A 288 -10.45 0.47 -9.06
N PHE A 289 -10.74 1.72 -9.41
CA PHE A 289 -9.75 2.79 -9.35
C PHE A 289 -10.34 4.20 -9.21
N GLN A 290 -9.56 5.07 -8.60
CA GLN A 290 -9.77 6.52 -8.60
C GLN A 290 -8.56 7.17 -9.27
N TYR A 291 -8.75 8.15 -10.16
CA TYR A 291 -7.64 8.70 -10.97
C TYR A 291 -6.83 9.80 -10.27
N ASN A 292 -7.43 10.53 -9.33
CA ASN A 292 -6.81 11.65 -8.60
C ASN A 292 -7.20 11.60 -7.12
N MET A 293 -6.52 12.42 -6.32
CA MET A 293 -6.78 12.56 -4.88
C MET A 293 -8.24 12.85 -4.55
N HIS A 294 -8.89 13.67 -5.38
CA HIS A 294 -10.33 13.94 -5.35
C HIS A 294 -11.06 13.12 -6.40
N GLU A 295 -12.24 12.60 -6.05
CA GLU A 295 -13.16 12.03 -7.03
C GLU A 295 -13.87 13.18 -7.79
N SER A 296 -13.91 13.11 -9.12
CA SER A 296 -14.35 14.22 -9.98
C SER A 296 -15.87 14.32 -10.12
N THR A 297 -16.60 14.39 -9.01
CA THR A 297 -18.07 14.47 -8.98
C THR A 297 -18.58 15.86 -9.36
N ARG A 298 -18.55 16.20 -10.65
CA ARG A 298 -19.24 17.37 -11.22
C ARG A 298 -20.72 17.44 -10.82
N GLU A 299 -21.36 16.29 -10.59
CA GLU A 299 -22.78 16.19 -10.24
C GLU A 299 -23.13 16.71 -8.83
N VAL A 300 -22.20 16.74 -7.89
CA VAL A 300 -22.49 17.21 -6.51
C VAL A 300 -22.70 18.74 -6.47
N TYR A 301 -22.00 19.48 -7.32
CA TYR A 301 -22.04 20.95 -7.40
C TYR A 301 -23.20 21.50 -8.26
N ILE A 302 -24.08 20.66 -8.82
CA ILE A 302 -25.11 21.11 -9.77
C ILE A 302 -26.48 21.38 -9.12
N ASN A 303 -26.72 20.89 -7.90
CA ASN A 303 -28.02 21.02 -7.21
C ASN A 303 -28.10 22.21 -6.23
N GLU A 304 -27.42 23.33 -6.53
CA GLU A 304 -27.34 24.53 -5.66
C GLU A 304 -28.66 25.35 -5.54
N THR A 305 -29.81 24.81 -5.95
CA THR A 305 -31.10 25.53 -5.99
C THR A 305 -32.16 25.01 -5.00
N GLU A 306 -31.91 23.92 -4.27
CA GLU A 306 -32.78 23.47 -3.17
C GLU A 306 -32.31 24.09 -1.83
N GLY A 307 -32.97 25.17 -1.39
CA GLY A 307 -32.59 25.92 -0.19
C GLY A 307 -32.60 25.11 1.12
N CYS A 308 -31.89 25.64 2.13
CA CYS A 308 -31.48 25.02 3.40
C CYS A 308 -32.59 24.46 4.34
N GLN A 309 -33.83 24.29 3.89
CA GLN A 309 -34.97 23.75 4.65
C GLN A 309 -35.37 22.33 4.25
N LYS A 310 -34.94 21.81 3.08
CA LYS A 310 -35.15 20.40 2.75
C LYS A 310 -34.15 19.51 3.48
N LYS A 311 -34.58 18.31 3.91
CA LYS A 311 -33.79 17.39 4.74
C LYS A 311 -32.40 17.16 4.13
N LYS A 312 -31.33 17.45 4.89
CA LYS A 312 -29.93 17.20 4.49
C LYS A 312 -29.80 15.76 3.94
N LYS A 313 -29.54 15.62 2.65
CA LYS A 313 -28.97 14.37 2.10
C LYS A 313 -27.50 14.38 2.50
N GLU A 314 -27.21 13.82 3.66
CA GLU A 314 -25.87 13.78 4.27
C GLU A 314 -24.83 13.30 3.25
N ILE A 315 -23.82 14.12 3.00
CA ILE A 315 -22.70 13.74 2.13
C ILE A 315 -21.81 12.79 2.93
N LYS A 316 -21.82 11.52 2.54
CA LYS A 316 -20.95 10.50 3.11
C LYS A 316 -19.61 10.57 2.41
N GLU A 317 -18.64 11.13 3.12
CA GLU A 317 -17.27 11.38 2.70
C GLU A 317 -16.29 11.16 3.86
N PHE A 318 -15.02 10.88 3.57
CA PHE A 318 -13.93 10.92 4.55
C PHE A 318 -12.56 11.10 3.87
N TRP A 319 -11.56 11.56 4.61
CA TRP A 319 -10.18 11.61 4.16
C TRP A 319 -9.36 10.38 4.57
N GLU A 320 -8.63 9.77 3.64
CA GLU A 320 -7.56 8.82 3.93
C GLU A 320 -6.20 9.51 3.83
N TRP A 321 -5.39 9.46 4.89
CA TRP A 321 -4.10 10.13 4.98
C TRP A 321 -2.98 9.17 5.41
N GLU A 322 -2.25 8.61 4.43
CA GLU A 322 -0.98 7.94 4.72
C GLU A 322 0.03 8.93 5.31
N MET A 323 0.85 8.46 6.24
CA MET A 323 1.95 9.23 6.83
C MET A 323 3.31 8.73 6.33
N GLY A 324 4.24 9.66 6.13
CA GLY A 324 5.61 9.32 5.79
C GLY A 324 6.36 8.61 6.92
N ASP A 325 7.32 7.77 6.53
CA ASP A 325 7.94 6.76 7.40
C ASP A 325 8.98 7.31 8.39
N TRP A 326 8.94 6.80 9.63
CA TRP A 326 10.04 6.99 10.57
C TRP A 326 11.34 6.34 10.06
N ARG A 327 11.21 5.16 9.43
CA ARG A 327 12.28 4.33 8.83
C ARG A 327 13.41 5.09 8.13
N LYS A 328 13.08 6.10 7.31
CA LYS A 328 14.03 6.87 6.49
C LYS A 328 13.88 8.39 6.59
N ARG A 329 12.71 8.89 6.99
CA ARG A 329 12.46 10.33 7.14
C ARG A 329 12.34 10.80 8.59
N ARG A 330 12.39 9.90 9.58
CA ARG A 330 12.26 10.25 11.01
C ARG A 330 11.08 11.19 11.23
N SER A 331 9.93 10.87 10.62
CA SER A 331 8.79 11.76 10.55
C SER A 331 7.68 11.36 11.52
N PHE A 332 6.99 12.35 12.07
CA PHE A 332 5.70 12.18 12.73
C PHE A 332 4.72 13.27 12.29
N ARG A 333 3.43 13.00 12.41
CA ARG A 333 2.36 13.96 12.11
C ARG A 333 1.81 14.54 13.40
N ILE A 334 1.55 15.84 13.43
CA ILE A 334 0.66 16.45 14.42
C ILE A 334 -0.69 16.69 13.74
N LEU A 335 -1.70 15.97 14.19
CA LEU A 335 -3.11 16.22 13.89
C LEU A 335 -3.63 17.28 14.88
N ALA A 336 -4.48 18.21 14.43
CA ALA A 336 -5.21 19.12 15.29
C ALA A 336 -6.68 19.23 14.85
N ILE A 337 -7.59 19.01 15.80
CA ILE A 337 -9.04 19.15 15.66
C ILE A 337 -9.43 20.46 16.36
N ASP A 338 -10.05 21.37 15.64
CA ASP A 338 -10.42 22.70 16.13
C ASP A 338 -11.84 23.06 15.67
N SER A 339 -12.76 23.24 16.62
CA SER A 339 -14.20 23.46 16.33
C SER A 339 -14.80 22.45 15.33
N GLY A 340 -14.33 21.19 15.35
CA GLY A 340 -14.75 20.12 14.46
C GLY A 340 -14.00 20.04 13.12
N ASP A 341 -13.32 21.11 12.69
CA ASP A 341 -12.44 21.09 11.52
C ASP A 341 -11.15 20.32 11.83
N VAL A 342 -10.66 19.49 10.89
CA VAL A 342 -9.51 18.61 11.11
C VAL A 342 -8.34 19.01 10.21
N SER A 343 -7.21 19.28 10.83
CA SER A 343 -5.97 19.76 10.19
C SER A 343 -4.77 18.89 10.60
N PHE A 344 -3.68 18.92 9.83
CA PHE A 344 -2.43 18.27 10.22
C PHE A 344 -1.17 18.94 9.66
N VAL A 345 -0.02 18.68 10.27
CA VAL A 345 1.32 19.00 9.76
C VAL A 345 2.25 17.80 9.97
N ASP A 346 2.95 17.38 8.91
CA ASP A 346 3.98 16.35 8.96
C ASP A 346 5.35 16.98 9.29
N VAL A 347 6.01 16.50 10.34
CA VAL A 347 7.29 17.03 10.87
C VAL A 347 8.41 16.02 10.62
N ASP A 348 9.45 16.42 9.90
CA ASP A 348 10.63 15.61 9.54
C ASP A 348 11.83 16.01 10.43
N PHE A 349 12.45 15.03 11.09
CA PHE A 349 13.59 15.18 12.02
C PHE A 349 14.93 14.71 11.44
N LYS A 350 15.00 14.39 10.14
CA LYS A 350 16.21 13.85 9.49
C LYS A 350 17.43 14.78 9.58
N TYR A 351 17.20 16.07 9.75
CA TYR A 351 18.24 17.10 9.89
C TYR A 351 18.41 17.63 11.33
N GLY A 352 17.75 17.00 12.32
CA GLY A 352 17.85 17.36 13.74
C GLY A 352 16.49 17.59 14.41
N SER A 353 16.54 18.07 15.66
CA SER A 353 15.38 18.59 16.39
C SER A 353 14.79 19.83 15.71
N ARG A 354 13.54 20.16 16.05
CA ARG A 354 12.95 21.47 15.75
C ARG A 354 12.55 22.14 17.05
N ASP A 355 13.11 23.31 17.29
CA ASP A 355 12.89 24.07 18.52
C ASP A 355 11.56 24.86 18.47
N ILE A 356 11.01 25.10 17.26
CA ILE A 356 9.66 25.63 17.01
C ILE A 356 8.90 24.75 15.99
N ILE A 357 7.61 24.48 16.26
CA ILE A 357 6.68 23.77 15.37
C ILE A 357 5.35 24.54 15.31
N ILE A 358 4.83 24.77 14.10
CA ILE A 358 3.59 25.53 13.84
C ILE A 358 2.56 24.61 13.17
N VAL A 359 1.34 24.55 13.71
CA VAL A 359 0.20 23.77 13.17
C VAL A 359 -0.98 24.72 12.92
N PRO A 360 -1.16 25.23 11.68
CA PRO A 360 -2.27 26.12 11.34
C PRO A 360 -3.61 25.38 11.29
N THR A 361 -4.46 25.60 12.30
CA THR A 361 -5.74 24.88 12.50
C THR A 361 -6.83 25.41 11.57
N PHE A 362 -6.93 26.74 11.41
CA PHE A 362 -7.91 27.37 10.51
C PHE A 362 -7.30 28.59 9.78
N PRO A 363 -7.54 28.77 8.47
CA PRO A 363 -8.32 27.90 7.56
C PRO A 363 -7.57 26.60 7.17
N LEU A 364 -8.31 25.63 6.61
CA LEU A 364 -7.80 24.33 6.17
C LEU A 364 -7.01 24.40 4.85
N ASP A 365 -6.24 23.35 4.54
CA ASP A 365 -5.61 23.20 3.20
C ASP A 365 -6.67 22.75 2.19
N SER A 366 -6.96 23.60 1.19
CA SER A 366 -8.01 23.33 0.20
C SER A 366 -7.73 22.12 -0.69
N ARG A 367 -6.50 21.60 -0.73
CA ARG A 367 -6.14 20.42 -1.52
C ARG A 367 -6.36 19.11 -0.77
N ILE A 368 -6.10 19.08 0.54
CA ILE A 368 -5.88 17.83 1.30
C ILE A 368 -6.63 17.72 2.64
N MET A 369 -7.31 18.78 3.09
CA MET A 369 -8.07 18.80 4.37
C MET A 369 -9.53 19.24 4.21
N GLN A 370 -9.89 19.87 3.09
CA GLN A 370 -11.25 20.35 2.86
C GLN A 370 -12.22 19.20 2.58
N HIS A 371 -13.43 19.28 3.14
CA HIS A 371 -14.55 18.38 2.85
C HIS A 371 -15.55 19.06 1.91
N ILE A 372 -16.31 18.30 1.11
CA ILE A 372 -17.29 18.87 0.16
C ILE A 372 -18.53 19.39 0.92
N SER A 373 -18.91 18.75 2.04
CA SER A 373 -19.90 19.26 2.98
C SER A 373 -19.63 20.69 3.47
N SER A 374 -18.36 21.13 3.53
CA SER A 374 -18.00 22.48 3.96
C SER A 374 -18.60 23.59 3.08
N THR A 375 -18.83 23.33 1.78
CA THR A 375 -19.54 24.29 0.90
C THR A 375 -20.99 24.47 1.36
N ASN A 376 -21.67 23.39 1.77
CA ASN A 376 -23.04 23.44 2.27
C ASN A 376 -23.13 24.11 3.65
N ASP A 377 -22.19 23.84 4.55
CA ASP A 377 -22.19 24.47 5.88
C ASP A 377 -21.75 25.96 5.82
N PHE A 378 -20.96 26.35 4.82
CA PHE A 378 -20.68 27.76 4.50
C PHE A 378 -21.91 28.49 3.92
N ASN A 379 -22.71 27.83 3.08
CA ASN A 379 -23.91 28.43 2.49
C ASN A 379 -25.09 28.48 3.48
N CYS A 380 -25.31 27.42 4.27
CA CYS A 380 -26.44 27.28 5.19
C CYS A 380 -26.08 27.67 6.64
N GLN A 381 -25.56 28.89 6.83
CA GLN A 381 -24.92 29.39 8.07
C GLN A 381 -25.80 29.34 9.33
N ASN A 382 -25.83 28.18 10.00
CA ASN A 382 -26.52 28.01 11.28
C ASN A 382 -25.62 28.40 12.46
N LYS A 383 -25.70 29.69 12.85
CA LYS A 383 -25.18 30.28 14.11
C LYS A 383 -23.66 30.27 14.36
N GLU A 384 -22.86 29.44 13.71
CA GLU A 384 -21.41 29.31 13.97
C GLU A 384 -20.52 30.26 13.14
N THR A 385 -20.91 31.53 12.99
CA THR A 385 -20.11 32.52 12.22
C THR A 385 -18.69 32.71 12.77
N ARG A 386 -18.54 32.52 14.10
CA ARG A 386 -17.30 32.75 14.86
C ARG A 386 -16.08 32.01 14.34
N LYS A 387 -16.21 30.80 13.75
CA LYS A 387 -15.02 30.07 13.28
C LYS A 387 -14.33 30.77 12.11
N TYR A 388 -15.11 31.38 11.21
CA TYR A 388 -14.60 32.14 10.07
C TYR A 388 -14.00 33.50 10.47
N GLU A 389 -14.41 34.06 11.61
CA GLU A 389 -14.01 35.40 12.07
C GLU A 389 -12.51 35.51 12.45
N THR A 390 -11.79 34.39 12.61
CA THR A 390 -10.37 34.36 13.00
C THR A 390 -9.54 33.34 12.22
N ILE A 391 -8.31 33.70 11.87
CA ILE A 391 -7.25 32.72 11.55
C ILE A 391 -6.69 32.16 12.86
N ARG A 392 -6.42 30.86 12.94
CA ARG A 392 -6.00 30.15 14.18
C ARG A 392 -4.86 29.15 13.92
N ALA A 393 -3.92 29.05 14.86
CA ALA A 393 -2.80 28.12 14.80
C ALA A 393 -2.28 27.74 16.19
N LEU A 394 -1.88 26.48 16.37
CA LEU A 394 -1.07 26.06 17.51
C LEU A 394 0.40 26.34 17.20
N VAL A 395 1.11 26.93 18.17
CA VAL A 395 2.56 27.08 18.14
C VAL A 395 3.14 26.33 19.34
N PHE A 396 4.10 25.47 19.07
CA PHE A 396 4.87 24.73 20.06
C PHE A 396 6.31 25.21 19.97
N SER A 397 6.90 25.60 21.09
CA SER A 397 8.25 26.14 21.13
C SER A 397 8.96 25.71 22.40
N LYS A 398 10.26 25.41 22.27
CA LYS A 398 11.17 25.06 23.37
C LYS A 398 11.51 26.27 24.24
N HIS A 399 11.63 27.44 23.62
CA HIS A 399 11.81 28.73 24.29
C HIS A 399 10.50 29.53 24.22
N GLN A 400 10.34 30.54 25.08
CA GLN A 400 9.14 31.38 25.05
C GLN A 400 8.98 32.02 23.66
N VAL A 401 7.78 31.96 23.08
CA VAL A 401 7.47 32.61 21.80
C VAL A 401 7.44 34.12 22.00
N ALA A 402 8.19 34.86 21.18
CA ALA A 402 8.29 36.31 21.21
C ALA A 402 7.19 36.97 20.35
N SER A 403 6.98 36.46 19.13
CA SER A 403 5.95 36.95 18.22
C SER A 403 5.47 35.86 17.26
N VAL A 404 4.23 35.99 16.78
CA VAL A 404 3.63 35.15 15.74
C VAL A 404 2.92 36.05 14.75
N ALA A 405 3.11 35.84 13.45
CA ALA A 405 2.46 36.61 12.40
C ALA A 405 1.87 35.69 11.32
N VAL A 406 0.75 36.10 10.72
CA VAL A 406 0.18 35.48 9.53
C VAL A 406 0.46 36.33 8.31
N LYS A 407 0.80 35.66 7.20
CA LYS A 407 0.94 36.25 5.87
C LYS A 407 0.00 35.53 4.91
N VAL A 408 -0.90 36.29 4.26
CA VAL A 408 -1.80 35.78 3.22
C VAL A 408 -1.41 36.38 1.88
N TYR A 409 -1.38 35.54 0.85
CA TYR A 409 -0.97 35.88 -0.51
C TYR A 409 -2.10 35.63 -1.51
N ASP A 410 -2.25 36.52 -2.49
CA ASP A 410 -3.11 36.37 -3.66
C ASP A 410 -2.29 35.93 -4.88
N TYR A 411 -2.61 34.75 -5.41
CA TYR A 411 -1.96 34.12 -6.55
C TYR A 411 -2.63 34.44 -7.91
N ARG A 412 -3.67 35.27 -7.96
CA ARG A 412 -4.43 35.63 -9.18
C ARG A 412 -3.58 36.02 -10.40
N SER A 413 -2.41 36.61 -10.18
CA SER A 413 -1.46 37.03 -11.23
C SER A 413 -0.50 35.95 -11.73
N GLY A 414 -0.51 34.74 -11.16
CA GLY A 414 0.55 33.74 -11.32
C GLY A 414 1.78 33.98 -10.44
N THR A 415 1.79 35.04 -9.63
CA THR A 415 2.78 35.30 -8.57
C THR A 415 2.09 35.52 -7.22
N LEU A 416 2.79 35.19 -6.12
CA LEU A 416 2.26 35.32 -4.75
C LEU A 416 2.41 36.76 -4.25
N ASN A 417 1.34 37.55 -4.34
CA ASN A 417 1.33 38.94 -3.86
C ASN A 417 0.83 38.99 -2.42
N LEU A 418 1.58 39.58 -1.49
CA LEU A 418 1.18 39.71 -0.09
C LEU A 418 -0.03 40.65 0.04
N VAL A 419 -1.14 40.17 0.61
CA VAL A 419 -2.41 40.91 0.77
C VAL A 419 -2.90 41.01 2.22
N LEU A 420 -2.31 40.24 3.13
CA LEU A 420 -2.43 40.42 4.58
C LEU A 420 -1.08 40.11 5.23
N ASP A 421 -0.62 40.98 6.12
CA ASP A 421 0.47 40.72 7.06
C ASP A 421 -0.03 41.21 8.42
N SER A 422 -0.06 40.36 9.44
CA SER A 422 -0.70 40.69 10.72
C SER A 422 -0.18 39.85 11.88
N GLU A 423 0.09 40.50 13.00
CA GLU A 423 0.46 39.83 14.25
C GLU A 423 -0.72 39.05 14.83
N MET A 424 -0.45 37.81 15.27
CA MET A 424 -1.41 36.92 15.91
C MET A 424 -1.27 37.01 17.43
N LYS A 425 -2.39 37.14 18.12
CA LYS A 425 -2.45 37.22 19.58
C LYS A 425 -2.53 35.83 20.18
N LYS A 426 -1.76 35.60 21.25
CA LYS A 426 -1.89 34.40 22.09
C LYS A 426 -3.25 34.40 22.77
N MET A 427 -3.95 33.27 22.76
CA MET A 427 -5.24 33.15 23.44
C MET A 427 -5.04 32.93 24.94
N GLU A 428 -5.35 33.96 25.73
CA GLU A 428 -5.37 33.88 27.19
C GLU A 428 -6.46 32.93 27.67
N ALA A 429 -6.10 31.95 28.50
CA ALA A 429 -7.05 31.21 29.32
C ALA A 429 -6.42 30.94 30.69
N LYS A 430 -7.25 31.02 31.74
CA LYS A 430 -6.83 31.00 33.16
C LYS A 430 -6.19 29.69 33.63
N GLU A 431 -6.21 28.64 32.79
CA GLU A 431 -5.85 27.27 33.13
C GLU A 431 -4.94 26.61 32.07
N ASN A 432 -4.43 27.36 31.07
CA ASN A 432 -3.61 26.79 29.99
C ASN A 432 -2.26 26.28 30.51
N LYS A 433 -2.17 24.97 30.76
CA LYS A 433 -0.93 24.25 31.09
C LYS A 433 -0.26 23.62 29.86
N ARG A 434 -0.91 23.66 28.70
CA ARG A 434 -0.59 22.81 27.55
C ARG A 434 -0.92 23.48 26.21
N GLY A 435 0.07 23.63 25.34
CA GLY A 435 -0.06 24.19 23.98
C GLY A 435 -0.36 25.70 23.96
N GLU A 436 0.13 26.40 22.94
CA GLU A 436 -0.13 27.83 22.77
C GLU A 436 -0.94 28.06 21.49
N LEU A 437 -2.22 28.41 21.62
CA LEU A 437 -3.04 28.79 20.48
C LEU A 437 -2.91 30.29 20.22
N TYR A 438 -2.58 30.63 18.98
CA TYR A 438 -2.52 31.99 18.46
C TYR A 438 -3.68 32.22 17.49
N PHE A 439 -4.25 33.43 17.50
CA PHE A 439 -5.34 33.81 16.61
C PHE A 439 -5.23 35.27 16.14
N VAL A 440 -5.84 35.59 15.00
CA VAL A 440 -6.04 36.97 14.56
C VAL A 440 -7.42 37.16 13.91
N PRO A 441 -8.22 38.16 14.32
CA PRO A 441 -9.46 38.53 13.63
C PRO A 441 -9.19 39.06 12.22
N TRP A 442 -10.03 38.71 11.25
CA TRP A 442 -9.85 39.11 9.85
C TRP A 442 -11.17 39.24 9.09
N ASN A 443 -11.16 40.01 8.00
CA ASN A 443 -12.31 40.11 7.10
C ASN A 443 -12.35 38.94 6.11
N TRP A 444 -12.75 37.75 6.59
CA TRP A 444 -12.83 36.52 5.79
C TRP A 444 -13.64 36.67 4.49
N ARG A 445 -14.60 37.60 4.44
CA ARG A 445 -15.42 37.86 3.24
C ARG A 445 -14.62 38.38 2.05
N ALA A 446 -13.46 39.01 2.29
CA ALA A 446 -12.54 39.40 1.22
C ALA A 446 -11.82 38.19 0.58
N PHE A 447 -11.80 37.06 1.27
CA PHE A 447 -11.08 35.84 0.90
C PHE A 447 -12.00 34.72 0.37
N VAL A 448 -13.24 35.06 0.00
CA VAL A 448 -14.16 34.20 -0.75
C VAL A 448 -13.87 34.36 -2.25
N ASP A 449 -13.67 33.25 -2.96
CA ASP A 449 -13.39 33.22 -4.40
C ASP A 449 -13.89 31.89 -5.02
N THR A 450 -13.99 31.81 -6.34
CA THR A 450 -14.36 30.57 -7.05
C THR A 450 -13.15 29.68 -7.37
N SER A 451 -11.92 30.22 -7.32
CA SER A 451 -10.67 29.44 -7.34
C SER A 451 -10.30 29.02 -5.90
N PRO A 452 -10.30 27.71 -5.59
CA PRO A 452 -9.98 27.19 -4.25
C PRO A 452 -8.49 27.32 -3.88
N ASP A 453 -7.66 27.78 -4.82
CA ASP A 453 -6.21 27.88 -4.77
C ASP A 453 -5.69 29.29 -5.10
N ARG A 454 -6.58 30.29 -5.17
CA ARG A 454 -6.18 31.70 -5.33
C ARG A 454 -5.44 32.23 -4.10
N TYR A 455 -5.94 31.95 -2.91
CA TYR A 455 -5.39 32.50 -1.67
C TYR A 455 -4.54 31.47 -0.92
N TRP A 456 -3.35 31.89 -0.50
CA TRP A 456 -2.38 31.05 0.21
C TRP A 456 -2.00 31.67 1.56
N ILE A 457 -1.90 30.85 2.60
CA ILE A 457 -1.55 31.25 3.96
C ILE A 457 -0.20 30.67 4.37
N LYS A 458 0.58 31.50 5.06
CA LYS A 458 1.81 31.18 5.78
C LYS A 458 1.72 31.76 7.18
N ILE A 459 2.23 31.06 8.19
CA ILE A 459 2.37 31.56 9.56
C ILE A 459 3.84 31.50 9.94
N GLU A 460 4.35 32.56 10.55
CA GLU A 460 5.73 32.72 10.99
C GLU A 460 5.74 32.96 12.49
N ALA A 461 6.59 32.25 13.23
CA ALA A 461 6.75 32.41 14.66
C ALA A 461 8.24 32.61 14.99
N THR A 462 8.52 33.55 15.89
CA THR A 462 9.86 33.84 16.39
C THR A 462 9.89 33.64 17.89
N ASP A 463 10.91 32.98 18.42
CA ASP A 463 11.09 32.81 19.86
C ASP A 463 12.01 33.87 20.48
N MET A 464 12.14 33.86 21.82
CA MET A 464 12.98 34.79 22.59
C MET A 464 14.49 34.61 22.37
N THR A 465 14.94 33.63 21.59
CA THR A 465 16.34 33.51 21.14
C THR A 465 16.61 34.26 19.83
N GLY A 466 15.55 34.56 19.08
CA GLY A 466 15.60 35.17 17.75
C GLY A 466 15.42 34.19 16.59
N ASP A 467 15.26 32.89 16.86
CA ASP A 467 15.00 31.89 15.82
C ASP A 467 13.57 32.07 15.25
N THR A 468 13.48 32.33 13.95
CA THR A 468 12.20 32.45 13.21
C THR A 468 11.92 31.21 12.37
N VAL A 469 10.80 30.54 12.63
CA VAL A 469 10.33 29.37 11.87
C VAL A 469 9.06 29.69 11.09
N SER A 470 8.94 29.10 9.89
CA SER A 470 7.80 29.24 8.99
C SER A 470 6.98 27.95 8.93
N SER A 471 5.65 28.07 8.91
CA SER A 471 4.76 26.99 8.49
C SER A 471 4.99 26.66 6.99
N PRO A 472 4.58 25.46 6.53
CA PRO A 472 4.35 25.25 5.11
C PRO A 472 3.37 26.30 4.56
N LEU A 473 3.62 26.76 3.33
CA LEU A 473 2.71 27.60 2.58
C LEU A 473 1.58 26.71 2.01
N LYS A 474 0.32 26.99 2.35
CA LYS A 474 -0.85 26.20 1.92
C LYS A 474 -1.94 27.07 1.28
N PRO A 475 -2.64 26.61 0.22
CA PRO A 475 -3.82 27.27 -0.30
C PRO A 475 -5.01 27.01 0.62
N PHE A 476 -6.02 27.89 0.59
CA PHE A 476 -7.26 27.70 1.33
C PHE A 476 -8.48 28.27 0.57
N SER A 477 -9.66 27.76 0.91
CA SER A 477 -10.96 28.27 0.42
C SER A 477 -11.91 28.45 1.60
N ILE A 478 -12.35 29.69 1.85
CA ILE A 478 -13.25 30.00 2.97
C ILE A 478 -14.69 29.52 2.71
N ASN A 479 -15.07 29.46 1.43
CA ASN A 479 -16.31 28.87 0.95
C ASN A 479 -16.25 27.34 0.78
N GLY A 480 -15.19 26.67 1.28
CA GLY A 480 -15.14 25.21 1.36
C GLY A 480 -14.96 24.49 0.01
N LEU A 481 -14.46 25.17 -1.02
CA LEU A 481 -14.15 24.56 -2.31
C LEU A 481 -12.81 23.82 -2.25
N SER A 482 -12.72 22.66 -2.90
CA SER A 482 -11.50 21.83 -2.92
C SER A 482 -10.67 22.05 -4.19
N SER A 483 -9.36 22.24 -4.03
CA SER A 483 -8.40 22.33 -5.15
C SER A 483 -7.93 20.94 -5.59
N THR A 484 -7.89 20.71 -6.91
CA THR A 484 -7.52 19.42 -7.47
C THR A 484 -6.01 19.18 -7.44
N MET A 485 -5.57 18.19 -6.65
CA MET A 485 -4.20 17.70 -6.70
C MET A 485 -4.12 16.39 -7.50
N SER A 486 -3.28 16.36 -8.53
CA SER A 486 -3.01 15.15 -9.31
C SER A 486 -1.98 14.26 -8.63
N TRP A 487 -2.16 12.94 -8.80
CA TRP A 487 -1.17 11.96 -8.39
C TRP A 487 -0.11 11.74 -9.48
N SER A 488 1.13 11.53 -9.06
CA SER A 488 2.11 10.87 -9.92
C SER A 488 1.71 9.41 -10.19
N TRP A 489 2.26 8.78 -11.23
CA TRP A 489 1.92 7.39 -11.57
C TRP A 489 2.17 6.41 -10.42
N THR A 490 3.22 6.64 -9.61
CA THR A 490 3.48 5.80 -8.42
C THR A 490 2.44 6.02 -7.32
N GLU A 491 2.00 7.25 -7.08
CA GLU A 491 0.94 7.57 -6.10
C GLU A 491 -0.42 7.01 -6.55
N PHE A 492 -0.78 7.13 -7.83
CA PHE A 492 -1.99 6.53 -8.40
C PHE A 492 -1.98 4.99 -8.25
N MET A 493 -0.86 4.34 -8.57
CA MET A 493 -0.74 2.88 -8.47
C MET A 493 -0.80 2.34 -7.03
N VAL A 494 -0.62 3.18 -5.99
CA VAL A 494 -0.71 2.74 -4.59
C VAL A 494 -1.88 3.32 -3.79
N MET A 495 -2.48 4.45 -4.18
CA MET A 495 -3.66 5.03 -3.52
C MET A 495 -4.94 4.87 -4.37
N GLY A 496 -4.82 4.99 -5.69
CA GLY A 496 -5.94 5.01 -6.63
C GLY A 496 -6.45 3.62 -6.97
N CYS A 497 -5.55 2.69 -7.30
CA CYS A 497 -5.88 1.29 -7.61
C CYS A 497 -6.39 0.52 -6.37
N GLN A 498 -7.43 -0.30 -6.52
CA GLN A 498 -7.95 -1.20 -5.47
C GLN A 498 -7.50 -2.63 -5.77
N TRP A 499 -6.33 -3.01 -5.25
CA TRP A 499 -5.61 -4.19 -5.71
C TRP A 499 -6.32 -5.51 -5.42
N ALA A 500 -7.08 -5.60 -4.32
CA ALA A 500 -7.91 -6.77 -4.00
C ALA A 500 -8.95 -7.06 -5.10
N VAL A 501 -9.61 -6.01 -5.62
CA VAL A 501 -10.62 -6.13 -6.69
C VAL A 501 -9.97 -6.28 -8.07
N ILE A 502 -8.84 -5.59 -8.31
CA ILE A 502 -8.10 -5.64 -9.59
C ILE A 502 -7.43 -7.00 -9.84
N TYR A 503 -7.01 -7.73 -8.81
CA TYR A 503 -6.16 -8.92 -8.98
C TYR A 503 -6.78 -10.00 -9.86
N TRP A 504 -8.05 -10.34 -9.65
CA TRP A 504 -8.78 -11.33 -10.46
C TRP A 504 -8.93 -10.92 -11.94
N PRO A 505 -9.50 -9.76 -12.28
CA PRO A 505 -9.54 -9.27 -13.66
C PRO A 505 -8.16 -9.23 -14.33
N ALA A 506 -7.13 -8.73 -13.63
CA ALA A 506 -5.77 -8.66 -14.16
C ALA A 506 -5.19 -10.05 -14.46
N LEU A 507 -5.35 -11.00 -13.53
CA LEU A 507 -4.88 -12.38 -13.68
C LEU A 507 -5.56 -13.08 -14.86
N TRP A 508 -6.90 -13.02 -14.94
CA TRP A 508 -7.66 -13.64 -16.02
C TRP A 508 -7.38 -12.99 -17.38
N PHE A 509 -7.18 -11.67 -17.43
CA PHE A 509 -6.76 -10.96 -18.65
C PHE A 509 -5.38 -11.43 -19.14
N ILE A 510 -4.41 -11.62 -18.24
CA ILE A 510 -3.07 -12.13 -18.58
C ILE A 510 -3.14 -13.58 -19.10
N PHE A 511 -3.91 -14.45 -18.46
CA PHE A 511 -4.14 -15.82 -18.98
C PHE A 511 -4.87 -15.81 -20.31
N ALA A 512 -5.91 -14.98 -20.47
CA ALA A 512 -6.66 -14.84 -21.72
C ALA A 512 -5.75 -14.41 -22.87
N ILE A 513 -4.84 -13.45 -22.66
CA ILE A 513 -3.82 -13.06 -23.66
C ILE A 513 -2.91 -14.25 -24.00
N ALA A 514 -2.41 -14.99 -23.00
CA ALA A 514 -1.50 -16.11 -23.21
C ALA A 514 -2.16 -17.25 -24.01
N PHE A 515 -3.39 -17.64 -23.65
CA PHE A 515 -4.16 -18.67 -24.34
C PHE A 515 -4.62 -18.21 -25.74
N LEU A 516 -5.12 -16.98 -25.87
CA LEU A 516 -5.54 -16.42 -27.16
C LEU A 516 -4.36 -16.35 -28.14
N PHE A 517 -3.18 -15.94 -27.68
CA PHE A 517 -1.97 -15.93 -28.51
C PHE A 517 -1.67 -17.34 -29.06
N LEU A 518 -1.58 -18.36 -28.20
CA LEU A 518 -1.32 -19.74 -28.63
C LEU A 518 -2.44 -20.32 -29.52
N LEU A 519 -3.70 -19.93 -29.29
CA LEU A 519 -4.84 -20.37 -30.10
C LEU A 519 -4.84 -19.71 -31.49
N VAL A 520 -4.64 -18.39 -31.56
CA VAL A 520 -4.50 -17.64 -32.82
C VAL A 520 -3.35 -18.20 -33.67
N GLN A 521 -2.22 -18.56 -33.05
CA GLN A 521 -1.15 -19.25 -33.76
C GLN A 521 -1.61 -20.57 -34.42
N LYS A 522 -2.40 -21.38 -33.71
CA LYS A 522 -2.89 -22.68 -34.22
C LYS A 522 -3.91 -22.50 -35.34
N ILE A 523 -4.77 -21.48 -35.27
CA ILE A 523 -5.69 -21.09 -36.35
C ILE A 523 -4.92 -20.54 -37.56
N ALA A 524 -3.94 -19.67 -37.33
CA ALA A 524 -3.05 -19.12 -38.37
C ALA A 524 -2.33 -20.21 -39.17
N LEU A 525 -1.82 -21.26 -38.50
CA LEU A 525 -1.21 -22.41 -39.19
C LEU A 525 -2.21 -23.20 -40.04
N ALA A 526 -3.48 -23.30 -39.63
CA ALA A 526 -4.51 -23.96 -40.41
C ALA A 526 -4.90 -23.16 -41.67
N VAL A 527 -5.06 -21.84 -41.54
CA VAL A 527 -5.43 -20.94 -42.65
C VAL A 527 -4.27 -20.76 -43.64
N TRP A 528 -3.04 -20.53 -43.16
CA TRP A 528 -1.87 -20.24 -43.99
C TRP A 528 -0.98 -21.48 -44.23
N LYS A 529 -1.56 -22.68 -44.18
CA LYS A 529 -0.88 -23.97 -44.33
C LYS A 529 0.00 -24.07 -45.59
N ASN A 530 -0.45 -23.47 -46.70
CA ASN A 530 0.20 -23.54 -48.02
C ASN A 530 0.86 -22.21 -48.45
N HIS A 531 1.09 -21.27 -47.53
CA HIS A 531 1.53 -19.91 -47.90
C HIS A 531 3.03 -19.84 -48.22
N ASN A 532 3.37 -19.88 -49.51
CA ASN A 532 4.74 -19.72 -49.99
C ASN A 532 5.24 -18.29 -49.76
N ILE A 533 6.21 -18.14 -48.84
CA ILE A 533 6.81 -16.84 -48.52
C ILE A 533 7.80 -16.43 -49.62
N ARG A 534 7.40 -15.46 -50.45
CA ARG A 534 8.23 -14.80 -51.46
C ARG A 534 8.19 -13.28 -51.27
N GLY A 535 8.97 -12.76 -50.33
CA GLY A 535 9.19 -11.32 -50.18
C GLY A 535 10.21 -10.82 -51.21
N LYS A 536 9.82 -9.82 -52.02
CA LYS A 536 10.72 -9.05 -52.89
C LYS A 536 11.12 -7.73 -52.22
N ASN A 537 10.18 -7.08 -51.53
CA ASN A 537 10.37 -5.75 -50.93
C ASN A 537 10.27 -5.77 -49.39
N PHE A 538 10.89 -4.81 -48.71
CA PHE A 538 10.98 -4.74 -47.23
C PHE A 538 9.61 -4.85 -46.51
N ARG A 539 8.55 -4.25 -47.04
CA ARG A 539 7.18 -4.37 -46.49
C ARG A 539 6.69 -5.82 -46.48
N GLU A 540 7.03 -6.60 -47.50
CA GLU A 540 6.65 -8.01 -47.62
C GLU A 540 7.47 -8.89 -46.66
N TYR A 541 8.73 -8.53 -46.38
CA TYR A 541 9.52 -9.16 -45.32
C TYR A 541 8.94 -8.91 -43.93
N LEU A 542 8.47 -7.69 -43.63
CA LEU A 542 7.78 -7.39 -42.37
C LEU A 542 6.48 -8.20 -42.22
N ILE A 543 5.62 -8.21 -43.26
CA ILE A 543 4.39 -9.01 -43.27
C ILE A 543 4.70 -10.51 -43.12
N SER A 544 5.71 -11.02 -43.84
CA SER A 544 6.13 -12.42 -43.74
C SER A 544 6.67 -12.76 -42.35
N SER A 545 7.43 -11.86 -41.72
CA SER A 545 7.94 -12.04 -40.36
C SER A 545 6.81 -12.06 -39.32
N LEU A 546 5.76 -11.26 -39.51
CA LEU A 546 4.55 -11.30 -38.67
C LEU A 546 3.77 -12.60 -38.88
N VAL A 547 3.58 -13.06 -40.13
CA VAL A 547 2.96 -14.37 -40.41
C VAL A 547 3.78 -15.52 -39.80
N CYS A 548 5.12 -15.47 -39.88
CA CYS A 548 5.98 -16.47 -39.25
C CYS A 548 5.87 -16.46 -37.71
N LEU A 549 5.75 -15.28 -37.07
CA LEU A 549 5.53 -15.18 -35.62
C LEU A 549 4.27 -15.92 -35.16
N PHE A 550 3.25 -15.99 -36.03
CA PHE A 550 2.02 -16.72 -35.74
C PHE A 550 2.00 -18.17 -36.24
N THR A 551 2.70 -18.52 -37.32
CA THR A 551 2.60 -19.86 -37.94
C THR A 551 3.71 -20.84 -37.55
N GLU A 552 4.91 -20.39 -37.15
CA GLU A 552 6.07 -21.27 -37.02
C GLU A 552 6.14 -21.99 -35.65
N LEU A 553 5.68 -21.39 -34.55
CA LEU A 553 5.73 -22.03 -33.23
C LEU A 553 4.86 -23.30 -33.15
N PRO A 554 3.61 -23.34 -33.65
CA PRO A 554 2.80 -24.56 -33.66
C PRO A 554 3.33 -25.67 -34.58
N ARG A 555 4.15 -25.33 -35.58
CA ARG A 555 4.87 -26.34 -36.39
C ARG A 555 5.89 -27.11 -35.54
N ILE A 556 6.45 -26.49 -34.51
CA ILE A 556 7.23 -27.19 -33.46
C ILE A 556 6.26 -27.71 -32.39
N SER A 557 5.37 -28.63 -32.80
CA SER A 557 4.21 -29.09 -32.03
C SER A 557 4.53 -29.51 -30.59
N THR A 558 5.69 -30.13 -30.35
CA THR A 558 6.18 -30.47 -29.01
C THR A 558 6.28 -29.24 -28.09
N ILE A 559 6.84 -28.12 -28.57
CA ILE A 559 7.00 -26.90 -27.76
C ILE A 559 5.66 -26.23 -27.53
N TRP A 560 4.82 -26.14 -28.57
CA TRP A 560 3.48 -25.54 -28.45
C TRP A 560 2.59 -26.30 -27.45
N THR A 561 2.57 -27.64 -27.51
CA THR A 561 1.79 -28.48 -26.60
C THR A 561 2.31 -28.39 -25.16
N ILE A 562 3.63 -28.37 -24.97
CA ILE A 562 4.26 -28.20 -23.65
C ILE A 562 3.94 -26.80 -23.07
N LEU A 563 3.98 -25.74 -23.90
CA LEU A 563 3.56 -24.38 -23.49
C LEU A 563 2.09 -24.33 -23.07
N PHE A 564 1.19 -24.91 -23.87
CA PHE A 564 -0.24 -24.95 -23.55
C PHE A 564 -0.50 -25.72 -22.25
N GLY A 565 0.15 -26.88 -22.07
CA GLY A 565 0.08 -27.68 -20.85
C GLY A 565 0.58 -26.94 -19.60
N TYR A 566 1.55 -26.03 -19.73
CA TYR A 566 2.02 -25.21 -18.62
C TYR A 566 1.04 -24.10 -18.21
N LEU A 567 0.37 -23.46 -19.16
CA LEU A 567 -0.70 -22.52 -18.82
C LEU A 567 -1.86 -23.22 -18.10
N VAL A 568 -2.17 -24.47 -18.49
CA VAL A 568 -3.14 -25.32 -17.78
C VAL A 568 -2.63 -25.73 -16.39
N TYR A 569 -1.35 -26.11 -16.25
CA TYR A 569 -0.72 -26.40 -14.95
C TYR A 569 -0.88 -25.22 -13.98
N LEU A 570 -0.58 -23.99 -14.41
CA LEU A 570 -0.66 -22.79 -13.57
C LEU A 570 -2.10 -22.45 -13.13
N LEU A 571 -3.13 -22.99 -13.80
CA LEU A 571 -4.54 -22.84 -13.42
C LEU A 571 -5.10 -23.98 -12.56
N LEU A 572 -4.49 -25.16 -12.56
CA LEU A 572 -5.06 -26.37 -11.93
C LEU A 572 -4.21 -26.95 -10.79
N LEU A 573 -2.92 -26.62 -10.69
CA LEU A 573 -1.98 -27.30 -9.79
C LEU A 573 -1.20 -26.30 -8.92
N PRO A 574 -0.71 -26.71 -7.73
CA PRO A 574 0.16 -25.89 -6.90
C PRO A 574 1.41 -25.44 -7.65
N TRP A 575 1.76 -24.17 -7.49
CA TRP A 575 2.94 -23.58 -8.12
C TRP A 575 4.19 -23.97 -7.33
N LEU A 576 4.10 -23.91 -6.00
CA LEU A 576 5.16 -24.25 -5.06
C LEU A 576 4.57 -24.72 -3.73
N PHE A 577 5.40 -25.41 -2.96
CA PHE A 577 5.18 -25.80 -1.56
C PHE A 577 6.22 -25.08 -0.70
N GLY A 578 5.92 -24.79 0.56
CA GLY A 578 6.83 -24.09 1.46
C GLY A 578 6.23 -23.71 2.81
N TYR A 579 7.10 -23.25 3.71
CA TYR A 579 6.75 -22.83 5.06
C TYR A 579 6.29 -21.38 5.05
N ALA A 580 5.01 -21.17 4.74
CA ALA A 580 4.43 -19.83 4.60
C ALA A 580 4.25 -19.08 5.95
N ILE A 581 4.39 -19.78 7.08
CA ILE A 581 4.22 -19.25 8.44
C ILE A 581 5.49 -19.50 9.27
N THR A 582 5.75 -20.75 9.68
CA THR A 582 6.96 -21.14 10.46
C THR A 582 7.62 -22.39 9.93
N GLU A 583 8.95 -22.49 10.13
CA GLU A 583 9.77 -23.68 9.81
C GLU A 583 9.31 -24.94 10.59
N GLU A 584 8.69 -24.76 11.75
CA GLU A 584 8.14 -25.81 12.61
C GLU A 584 6.66 -26.15 12.28
N GLY A 585 6.04 -25.39 11.38
CA GLY A 585 4.64 -25.57 10.96
C GLY A 585 4.48 -26.54 9.80
N ASN A 586 3.23 -26.72 9.34
CA ASN A 586 2.92 -27.57 8.20
C ASN A 586 3.51 -27.03 6.88
N LEU A 587 3.83 -27.94 5.96
CA LEU A 587 4.27 -27.61 4.60
C LEU A 587 3.06 -27.20 3.75
N MET A 588 2.85 -25.89 3.62
CA MET A 588 1.73 -25.31 2.88
C MET A 588 2.00 -25.32 1.36
N TYR A 589 0.94 -25.24 0.55
CA TYR A 589 1.04 -25.11 -0.90
C TYR A 589 0.45 -23.79 -1.41
N MET A 590 1.06 -23.20 -2.43
CA MET A 590 0.64 -21.93 -3.01
C MET A 590 0.03 -22.15 -4.40
N THR A 591 -1.11 -21.52 -4.65
CA THR A 591 -1.70 -21.37 -5.99
C THR A 591 -1.86 -19.88 -6.32
N TYR A 592 -2.39 -19.57 -7.49
CA TYR A 592 -2.82 -18.21 -7.81
C TYR A 592 -3.95 -17.68 -6.88
N ARG A 593 -4.63 -18.56 -6.11
CA ARG A 593 -5.73 -18.24 -5.18
C ARG A 593 -5.30 -17.92 -3.75
N GLY A 594 -4.02 -18.08 -3.41
CA GLY A 594 -3.51 -17.98 -2.04
C GLY A 594 -2.69 -19.21 -1.66
N TRP A 595 -2.33 -19.27 -0.38
CA TRP A 595 -1.78 -20.44 0.29
C TRP A 595 -2.88 -21.34 0.85
N SER A 596 -2.61 -22.63 0.98
CA SER A 596 -3.55 -23.63 1.49
C SER A 596 -2.82 -24.81 2.12
N ASP A 597 -3.51 -25.53 3.00
CA ASP A 597 -3.06 -26.76 3.64
C ASP A 597 -4.29 -27.60 4.06
N ALA A 598 -4.10 -28.91 4.25
CA ALA A 598 -5.17 -29.85 4.59
C ALA A 598 -5.78 -29.65 5.98
N THR A 599 -5.14 -28.87 6.87
CA THR A 599 -5.66 -28.56 8.22
C THR A 599 -6.33 -27.19 8.33
N LEU A 600 -6.30 -26.35 7.28
CA LEU A 600 -6.87 -24.99 7.29
C LEU A 600 -8.37 -24.99 6.99
N ASN A 601 -9.14 -25.57 7.90
CA ASN A 601 -10.59 -25.42 7.93
C ASN A 601 -10.97 -23.97 8.26
N GLY A 602 -11.70 -23.29 7.37
CA GLY A 602 -12.23 -21.94 7.62
C GLY A 602 -11.83 -20.85 6.63
N VAL A 603 -11.23 -21.16 5.48
CA VAL A 603 -11.14 -20.21 4.36
C VAL A 603 -12.38 -20.34 3.48
N SER A 604 -12.94 -19.22 3.02
CA SER A 604 -14.14 -19.16 2.18
C SER A 604 -14.00 -19.99 0.89
N GLU A 605 -15.12 -20.61 0.46
CA GLU A 605 -15.14 -21.60 -0.63
C GLU A 605 -14.50 -21.09 -1.93
N GLY A 606 -13.23 -21.46 -2.14
CA GLY A 606 -12.49 -21.21 -3.37
C GLY A 606 -11.36 -20.19 -3.30
N THR A 607 -11.07 -19.55 -2.16
CA THR A 607 -9.85 -18.74 -1.97
C THR A 607 -8.86 -19.42 -0.99
N GLY A 608 -7.64 -18.90 -0.90
CA GLY A 608 -6.61 -19.35 0.03
C GLY A 608 -6.13 -18.22 0.95
N VAL A 609 -5.40 -18.58 2.00
CA VAL A 609 -4.81 -17.65 2.96
C VAL A 609 -3.78 -16.75 2.26
N GLY A 610 -3.76 -15.44 2.55
CA GLY A 610 -2.94 -14.50 1.77
C GLY A 610 -3.45 -14.27 0.33
N PHE A 611 -4.77 -14.36 0.15
CA PHE A 611 -5.45 -13.70 -0.95
C PHE A 611 -5.80 -12.26 -0.51
N PRO A 612 -5.41 -11.22 -1.25
CA PRO A 612 -4.92 -11.24 -2.64
C PRO A 612 -3.37 -11.19 -2.78
N ASP A 613 -2.63 -11.23 -1.68
CA ASP A 613 -1.17 -11.00 -1.56
C ASP A 613 -0.31 -11.80 -2.53
N VAL A 614 -0.70 -13.04 -2.84
CA VAL A 614 -0.05 -13.88 -3.86
C VAL A 614 0.11 -13.19 -5.22
N MET A 615 -0.62 -12.10 -5.51
CA MET A 615 -0.40 -11.24 -6.68
C MET A 615 1.07 -10.83 -6.87
N VAL A 616 1.83 -10.62 -5.77
CA VAL A 616 3.25 -10.19 -5.82
C VAL A 616 4.19 -11.28 -6.35
N ILE A 617 3.71 -12.52 -6.40
CA ILE A 617 4.39 -13.66 -7.02
C ILE A 617 3.74 -13.98 -8.37
N ALA A 618 2.40 -14.04 -8.41
CA ALA A 618 1.63 -14.45 -9.57
C ALA A 618 1.76 -13.48 -10.76
N LEU A 619 1.44 -12.20 -10.57
CA LEU A 619 1.50 -11.23 -11.67
C LEU A 619 2.96 -11.03 -12.16
N PRO A 620 3.98 -10.88 -11.30
CA PRO A 620 5.36 -10.75 -11.77
C PRO A 620 5.95 -12.01 -12.42
N HIS A 621 5.45 -13.22 -12.13
CA HIS A 621 5.83 -14.42 -12.87
C HIS A 621 5.19 -14.42 -14.26
N LEU A 622 3.88 -14.20 -14.35
CA LEU A 622 3.17 -14.25 -15.62
C LEU A 622 3.62 -13.14 -16.58
N VAL A 623 3.79 -11.91 -16.08
CA VAL A 623 4.14 -10.72 -16.90
C VAL A 623 5.63 -10.67 -17.26
N TRP A 624 6.55 -11.06 -16.38
CA TRP A 624 8.00 -10.92 -16.62
C TRP A 624 8.72 -12.23 -16.98
N VAL A 625 8.06 -13.38 -16.85
CA VAL A 625 8.65 -14.69 -17.18
C VAL A 625 7.81 -15.40 -18.25
N VAL A 626 6.52 -15.66 -18.01
CA VAL A 626 5.71 -16.52 -18.88
C VAL A 626 5.38 -15.88 -20.23
N LEU A 627 4.76 -14.68 -20.23
CA LEU A 627 4.45 -13.96 -21.48
C LEU A 627 5.72 -13.65 -22.31
N PRO A 628 6.83 -13.13 -21.75
CA PRO A 628 8.05 -12.90 -22.51
C PRO A 628 8.68 -14.20 -23.05
N ALA A 629 8.63 -15.30 -22.30
CA ALA A 629 9.13 -16.59 -22.79
C ALA A 629 8.33 -17.11 -23.99
N ILE A 630 6.99 -17.00 -23.96
CA ILE A 630 6.12 -17.35 -25.10
C ILE A 630 6.48 -16.51 -26.33
N LEU A 631 6.60 -15.18 -26.18
CA LEU A 631 6.94 -14.27 -27.28
C LEU A 631 8.34 -14.50 -27.85
N VAL A 632 9.34 -14.78 -26.99
CA VAL A 632 10.71 -15.07 -27.42
C VAL A 632 10.79 -16.44 -28.11
N MET A 633 10.07 -17.46 -27.65
CA MET A 633 10.00 -18.76 -28.34
C MET A 633 9.29 -18.67 -29.69
N ALA A 634 8.21 -17.90 -29.79
CA ALA A 634 7.57 -17.61 -31.08
C ALA A 634 8.52 -16.88 -32.03
N SER A 635 9.27 -15.90 -31.52
CA SER A 635 10.26 -15.15 -32.30
C SER A 635 11.45 -16.01 -32.75
N LEU A 636 11.91 -16.95 -31.92
CA LEU A 636 12.98 -17.91 -32.27
C LEU A 636 12.52 -18.91 -33.34
N ALA A 637 11.25 -19.35 -33.30
CA ALA A 637 10.67 -20.18 -34.36
C ALA A 637 10.55 -19.41 -35.68
N ALA A 638 10.06 -18.17 -35.63
CA ALA A 638 9.97 -17.28 -36.80
C ALA A 638 11.35 -16.97 -37.41
N GLU A 639 12.34 -16.63 -36.57
CA GLU A 639 13.72 -16.35 -37.00
C GLU A 639 14.36 -17.55 -37.69
N ARG A 640 14.12 -18.79 -37.21
CA ARG A 640 14.58 -20.01 -37.88
C ARG A 640 14.05 -20.11 -39.30
N SER A 641 12.75 -19.93 -39.50
CA SER A 641 12.10 -20.13 -40.80
C SER A 641 12.42 -19.00 -41.79
N VAL A 642 12.42 -17.73 -41.34
CA VAL A 642 12.89 -16.60 -42.16
C VAL A 642 14.36 -16.78 -42.57
N TYR A 643 15.24 -17.20 -41.64
CA TYR A 643 16.64 -17.49 -41.97
C TYR A 643 16.79 -18.66 -42.95
N ARG A 644 15.97 -19.72 -42.84
CA ARG A 644 15.97 -20.84 -43.81
C ARG A 644 15.59 -20.38 -45.22
N ILE A 645 14.59 -19.50 -45.35
CA ILE A 645 14.17 -18.92 -46.63
C ILE A 645 15.30 -18.07 -47.24
N VAL A 646 15.91 -17.18 -46.46
CA VAL A 646 17.05 -16.35 -46.91
C VAL A 646 18.25 -17.21 -47.29
N PHE A 647 18.57 -18.25 -46.51
CA PHE A 647 19.66 -19.18 -46.80
C PHE A 647 19.45 -19.95 -48.11
N LEU A 648 18.25 -20.51 -48.34
CA LEU A 648 17.92 -21.20 -49.59
C LEU A 648 17.97 -20.23 -50.79
N SER A 649 17.42 -19.03 -50.64
CA SER A 649 17.46 -18.00 -51.69
C SER A 649 18.88 -17.55 -52.05
N LEU A 650 19.82 -17.51 -51.09
CA LEU A 650 21.21 -17.12 -51.31
C LEU A 650 22.11 -18.29 -51.77
N THR A 651 21.69 -19.54 -51.58
CA THR A 651 22.46 -20.73 -51.99
C THR A 651 21.94 -21.42 -53.24
N GLY A 652 20.76 -21.04 -53.73
CA GLY A 652 20.14 -21.60 -54.94
C GLY A 652 19.66 -23.05 -54.81
N LYS A 653 19.75 -23.64 -53.61
CA LYS A 653 19.30 -25.01 -53.33
C LYS A 653 17.78 -25.11 -53.34
N LYS A 654 17.25 -26.21 -53.86
CA LYS A 654 15.85 -26.60 -53.70
C LYS A 654 15.62 -27.20 -52.31
N GLU A 655 14.36 -27.27 -51.91
CA GLU A 655 13.99 -27.73 -50.58
C GLU A 655 14.28 -29.23 -50.34
N ASP A 656 14.41 -30.00 -51.43
CA ASP A 656 14.62 -31.45 -51.45
C ASP A 656 16.11 -31.88 -51.60
N ASP A 657 17.07 -30.94 -51.66
CA ASP A 657 18.50 -31.20 -51.95
C ASP A 657 19.28 -31.87 -50.80
N ASN A 658 18.85 -33.07 -50.39
CA ASN A 658 19.49 -33.96 -49.41
C ASN A 658 20.77 -34.60 -49.98
N GLY A 659 21.80 -33.80 -50.27
CA GLY A 659 23.07 -34.31 -50.79
C GLY A 659 24.24 -33.33 -50.76
N ARG A 660 25.33 -33.78 -50.09
CA ARG A 660 26.73 -33.31 -50.16
C ARG A 660 27.00 -31.80 -49.94
N GLU A 661 27.90 -31.51 -48.99
CA GLU A 661 28.61 -30.23 -49.00
C GLU A 661 29.58 -30.16 -50.19
N ARG A 662 29.61 -29.01 -50.86
CA ARG A 662 30.75 -28.54 -51.66
C ARG A 662 31.15 -27.16 -51.12
N ASN A 663 32.45 -26.87 -51.16
CA ASN A 663 33.05 -25.74 -50.44
C ASN A 663 32.45 -24.37 -50.85
N SER A 664 31.72 -23.74 -49.93
CA SER A 664 31.16 -22.39 -50.05
C SER A 664 31.76 -21.40 -49.04
N GLY A 665 33.08 -21.51 -48.81
CA GLY A 665 33.81 -20.81 -47.73
C GLY A 665 33.57 -19.29 -47.67
N GLY A 666 33.55 -18.61 -48.83
CA GLY A 666 33.30 -17.17 -48.90
C GLY A 666 31.88 -16.75 -48.48
N ILE A 667 30.87 -17.58 -48.73
CA ILE A 667 29.46 -17.26 -48.40
C ILE A 667 29.17 -17.54 -46.91
N LYS A 668 29.73 -18.62 -46.35
CA LYS A 668 29.56 -18.95 -44.92
C LYS A 668 30.02 -17.80 -44.01
N GLY A 669 31.12 -17.13 -44.34
CA GLY A 669 31.66 -16.00 -43.55
C GLY A 669 30.71 -14.81 -43.42
N HIS A 670 30.05 -14.40 -44.51
CA HIS A 670 29.19 -13.21 -44.50
C HIS A 670 27.80 -13.46 -43.86
N LEU A 671 27.30 -14.69 -43.83
CA LEU A 671 26.05 -15.02 -43.11
C LEU A 671 26.27 -15.22 -41.60
N TRP A 672 27.42 -15.76 -41.17
CA TRP A 672 27.69 -16.03 -39.75
C TRP A 672 27.77 -14.76 -38.87
N SER A 673 28.22 -13.63 -39.44
CA SER A 673 28.20 -12.34 -38.75
C SER A 673 26.76 -11.83 -38.51
N GLY A 674 25.85 -12.07 -39.46
CA GLY A 674 24.61 -11.31 -39.66
C GLY A 674 23.35 -11.69 -38.86
N ARG A 675 23.31 -12.81 -38.12
CA ARG A 675 22.11 -13.22 -37.33
C ARG A 675 21.92 -12.39 -36.04
N TRP A 676 21.86 -11.07 -36.15
CA TRP A 676 21.77 -10.15 -35.01
C TRP A 676 20.45 -10.30 -34.24
N ILE A 677 19.34 -10.58 -34.94
CA ILE A 677 18.03 -10.88 -34.34
C ILE A 677 18.13 -12.10 -33.40
N ARG A 678 18.80 -13.19 -33.83
CA ARG A 678 19.03 -14.35 -32.95
C ARG A 678 19.89 -14.01 -31.74
N LYS A 679 20.98 -13.24 -31.94
CA LYS A 679 21.84 -12.77 -30.84
C LYS A 679 21.02 -11.99 -29.80
N PHE A 680 20.13 -11.10 -30.25
CA PHE A 680 19.19 -10.37 -29.38
C PHE A 680 18.20 -11.30 -28.65
N LEU A 681 17.56 -12.24 -29.35
CA LEU A 681 16.61 -13.19 -28.73
C LEU A 681 17.27 -14.13 -27.70
N LEU A 682 18.55 -14.47 -27.90
CA LEU A 682 19.33 -15.22 -26.91
C LEU A 682 19.63 -14.37 -25.66
N VAL A 683 20.00 -13.09 -25.83
CA VAL A 683 20.16 -12.15 -24.71
C VAL A 683 18.83 -11.94 -23.96
N ALA A 684 17.71 -11.83 -24.67
CA ALA A 684 16.37 -11.75 -24.07
C ALA A 684 16.03 -13.02 -23.28
N SER A 685 16.34 -14.21 -23.81
CA SER A 685 16.17 -15.49 -23.09
C SER A 685 17.00 -15.54 -21.80
N ILE A 686 18.26 -15.08 -21.84
CA ILE A 686 19.12 -14.98 -20.66
C ILE A 686 18.54 -13.99 -19.63
N ALA A 687 18.03 -12.84 -20.07
CA ALA A 687 17.39 -11.86 -19.20
C ALA A 687 16.13 -12.41 -18.50
N ILE A 688 15.30 -13.18 -19.22
CA ILE A 688 14.12 -13.87 -18.66
C ILE A 688 14.54 -14.90 -17.61
N VAL A 689 15.49 -15.79 -17.93
CA VAL A 689 15.99 -16.81 -16.99
C VAL A 689 16.65 -16.17 -15.76
N TRP A 690 17.37 -15.05 -15.92
CA TRP A 690 17.96 -14.29 -14.82
C TRP A 690 16.92 -13.62 -13.92
N LYS A 691 15.86 -13.04 -14.51
CA LYS A 691 14.72 -12.45 -13.77
C LYS A 691 13.98 -13.52 -12.97
N HIS A 692 13.69 -14.65 -13.61
CA HIS A 692 13.04 -15.80 -12.98
C HIS A 692 13.88 -16.42 -11.87
N TRP A 693 15.18 -16.66 -12.10
CA TRP A 693 16.11 -17.15 -11.07
C TRP A 693 16.16 -16.24 -9.84
N LYS A 694 16.10 -14.91 -10.02
CA LYS A 694 16.00 -13.96 -8.90
C LYS A 694 14.68 -14.08 -8.13
N GLN A 695 13.56 -14.35 -8.79
CA GLN A 695 12.27 -14.64 -8.12
C GLN A 695 12.36 -15.95 -7.34
N CYS A 696 12.80 -17.05 -7.97
CA CYS A 696 12.97 -18.33 -7.30
C CYS A 696 13.90 -18.25 -6.09
N ARG A 697 15.07 -17.57 -6.20
CA ARG A 697 16.00 -17.37 -5.08
C ARG A 697 15.37 -16.61 -3.90
N ALA A 698 14.47 -15.66 -4.16
CA ALA A 698 13.75 -14.95 -3.10
C ALA A 698 12.75 -15.88 -2.40
N LEU A 699 11.92 -16.60 -3.18
CA LEU A 699 10.91 -17.53 -2.65
C LEU A 699 11.55 -18.68 -1.85
N VAL A 700 12.69 -19.20 -2.32
CA VAL A 700 13.50 -20.22 -1.62
C VAL A 700 13.90 -19.78 -0.22
N LYS A 701 14.28 -18.51 -0.02
CA LYS A 701 14.69 -17.97 1.29
C LYS A 701 13.53 -17.38 2.12
N ALA A 702 12.40 -17.06 1.49
CA ALA A 702 11.21 -16.60 2.19
C ALA A 702 10.50 -17.75 2.91
N TYR A 703 10.39 -18.90 2.23
CA TYR A 703 9.53 -20.03 2.62
C TYR A 703 10.27 -21.36 2.76
N GLU A 704 11.61 -21.32 2.88
CA GLU A 704 12.51 -22.48 2.99
C GLU A 704 12.21 -23.60 1.96
N ILE A 705 12.05 -23.19 0.70
CA ILE A 705 11.67 -24.07 -0.41
C ILE A 705 12.90 -24.82 -0.93
N ASN A 706 12.91 -26.15 -0.91
CA ASN A 706 13.84 -26.91 -1.74
C ASN A 706 13.35 -26.85 -3.21
N PRO A 707 14.04 -26.15 -4.13
CA PRO A 707 13.52 -25.93 -5.48
C PRO A 707 13.39 -27.21 -6.32
N PHE A 708 14.08 -28.29 -5.94
CA PHE A 708 14.01 -29.58 -6.65
C PHE A 708 12.85 -30.48 -6.17
N ILE A 709 12.35 -30.27 -4.94
CA ILE A 709 11.31 -31.10 -4.34
C ILE A 709 9.99 -30.30 -4.23
N HIS A 710 10.07 -29.10 -3.67
CA HIS A 710 8.91 -28.27 -3.31
C HIS A 710 8.46 -27.33 -4.44
N ALA A 711 9.31 -27.04 -5.45
CA ALA A 711 8.94 -26.16 -6.57
C ALA A 711 9.54 -26.53 -7.95
N PRO A 712 9.74 -27.81 -8.32
CA PRO A 712 10.52 -28.18 -9.51
C PRO A 712 9.93 -27.64 -10.82
N VAL A 713 8.60 -27.70 -10.99
CA VAL A 713 7.93 -27.19 -12.19
C VAL A 713 8.02 -25.67 -12.24
N TYR A 714 7.76 -24.95 -11.15
CA TYR A 714 7.85 -23.50 -11.14
C TYR A 714 9.27 -22.99 -11.40
N CYS A 715 10.30 -23.58 -10.77
CA CYS A 715 11.68 -23.09 -10.85
C CYS A 715 12.46 -23.46 -12.13
N PHE A 716 12.14 -24.59 -12.76
CA PHE A 716 12.97 -25.12 -13.86
C PHE A 716 12.27 -25.21 -15.22
N PHE A 717 10.94 -25.16 -15.27
CA PHE A 717 10.20 -25.40 -16.51
C PHE A 717 10.49 -24.34 -17.61
N ILE A 718 10.35 -23.05 -17.32
CA ILE A 718 10.59 -21.99 -18.31
C ILE A 718 12.07 -21.97 -18.76
N PRO A 719 13.09 -22.04 -17.88
CA PRO A 719 14.49 -22.17 -18.30
C PRO A 719 14.76 -23.39 -19.19
N ALA A 720 14.22 -24.56 -18.84
CA ALA A 720 14.39 -25.80 -19.63
C ALA A 720 13.71 -25.69 -21.01
N LEU A 721 12.50 -25.13 -21.06
CA LEU A 721 11.74 -24.98 -22.30
C LEU A 721 12.34 -23.93 -23.23
N LEU A 722 12.86 -22.82 -22.69
CA LEU A 722 13.65 -21.84 -23.46
C LEU A 722 14.92 -22.49 -24.04
N ALA A 723 15.67 -23.25 -23.23
CA ALA A 723 16.85 -23.98 -23.70
C ALA A 723 16.50 -25.00 -24.81
N PHE A 724 15.41 -25.75 -24.66
CA PHE A 724 14.91 -26.68 -25.66
C PHE A 724 14.46 -25.97 -26.96
N CYS A 725 13.81 -24.81 -26.87
CA CYS A 725 13.48 -23.99 -28.03
C CYS A 725 14.73 -23.44 -28.74
N ILE A 726 15.71 -22.96 -27.98
CA ILE A 726 17.01 -22.51 -28.51
C ILE A 726 17.71 -23.67 -29.24
N TYR A 727 17.65 -24.90 -28.71
CA TYR A 727 18.20 -26.11 -29.31
C TYR A 727 17.42 -26.62 -30.54
N LYS A 728 16.10 -26.39 -30.63
CA LYS A 728 15.26 -26.74 -31.80
C LYS A 728 15.23 -25.68 -32.91
N THR A 729 15.86 -24.52 -32.71
CA THR A 729 15.93 -23.39 -33.65
C THR A 729 17.32 -22.99 -34.23
N PRO A 730 18.47 -23.68 -34.05
CA PRO A 730 19.77 -23.24 -34.58
C PRO A 730 19.85 -23.04 -36.11
N SER A 731 18.91 -23.60 -36.86
CA SER A 731 18.72 -23.56 -38.32
C SER A 731 19.48 -24.61 -39.13
N ILE A 732 18.90 -24.89 -40.31
CA ILE A 732 18.87 -26.21 -40.97
C ILE A 732 18.30 -27.24 -39.99
#